data_AF-A0A441X0G5-F1
#
_entry.id   AF-A0A441X0G5-F1
#
_cell.length_a   1.000
_cell.length_b   1.000
_cell.length_c   1.000
_cell.angle_alpha   90.00
_cell.angle_beta   90.00
_cell.angle_gamma   90.00
#
_symmetry.space_group_name_H-M   'P 1'
#
loop_
_entity.id
_entity.type
_entity.pdbx_description
1 polymer ?
#
loop_
_entity_poly.entity_id
_entity_poly.type
_entity_poly.pdbx_seq_one_letter_code
_entity_poly.pdbx_strand_id
1 'polypeptide(L)'
;MIETHRLGDARNGVQKLLDFAKDFTLKVRGEQASLQELQGDQKTLKDTIIENDNFNKLMSQHTYVANFDRDDHTRVWWWMQDLIHTMPHGPGAAPWRVPLPDNIAFDHRLMVPLACFAAEAYITVLRAIEPEYRSTGFAREELRTLSRHLDDLAQKMRSDCLGRTYYRREHFAFPSVYLTDYEVDTFLGQFPKVSKKCSRFPVGALDLRYHDNAFFGPFLDSLFIADVRGEAHPTKHGGMEFRWVPPANLVPGPFDGTWTITNPDECAKAANEAAEKDYADLVSMSGYTELVRLAALFRNEAMEPSQSQTVHAWNPTLLRQAESQITVTVQSDNIPMTGVITSQAAREPQKCLALVHVRTQPPSRLYQPSYKIKLRTLHAISSGRWDDRGYASFRWPQYEDESPDDDFLKLVFQQTTAALDEELLFEGNSPEDLIRKSPSVVELKAHTFDWWIPLKPAFGVWDDLRKVKAELAALGWMGDDESWNATAGGPAVLPLAGFQSSDLFDEVAPHLAWEPGRKDWEGQRREPKEEMVEVEYSASWEEDSLRVSLRNKPSNRNYVVYLVVEEKLVSGTVIHTAAPVHMNGQLTFVPQSFFDREQEARQKFFGKVAEFNQRFSESAEPGPINPILTAIRPGDVLRTDTVVRVSALMKEHQPELFNQLLREPAQQDDAAEVKAAT
;
A
#
# COMPACT_ATOMS: atom_id res chain seq x y z
N MET A 1 42.10 5.61 -13.71
CA MET A 1 41.95 4.54 -14.72
C MET A 1 40.89 3.58 -14.20
N ILE A 2 39.69 3.57 -14.79
CA ILE A 2 38.77 2.46 -14.55
C ILE A 2 39.42 1.26 -15.23
N GLU A 3 39.93 0.34 -14.43
CA GLU A 3 40.44 -0.93 -14.93
C GLU A 3 39.23 -1.77 -15.39
N THR A 4 38.75 -1.52 -16.61
CA THR A 4 37.53 -2.14 -17.16
C THR A 4 37.58 -3.66 -17.18
N HIS A 5 38.78 -4.25 -17.29
CA HIS A 5 38.99 -5.69 -17.13
C HIS A 5 38.61 -6.16 -15.71
N ARG A 6 38.97 -5.41 -14.67
CA ARG A 6 38.59 -5.69 -13.26
C ARG A 6 37.09 -5.58 -13.01
N LEU A 7 36.38 -4.72 -13.75
CA LEU A 7 34.91 -4.62 -13.71
C LEU A 7 34.25 -5.81 -14.42
N GLY A 8 34.78 -6.20 -15.59
CA GLY A 8 34.33 -7.39 -16.31
C GLY A 8 34.47 -8.66 -15.47
N ASP A 9 35.62 -8.84 -14.81
CA ASP A 9 35.87 -9.96 -13.91
C ASP A 9 34.88 -9.99 -12.74
N ALA A 10 34.61 -8.83 -12.14
CA ALA A 10 33.67 -8.71 -11.02
C ALA A 10 32.23 -9.03 -11.46
N ARG A 11 31.77 -8.49 -12.59
CA ARG A 11 30.47 -8.82 -13.17
C ARG A 11 30.35 -10.30 -13.48
N ASN A 12 31.38 -10.90 -14.07
CA ASN A 12 31.40 -12.33 -14.38
C ASN A 12 31.39 -13.19 -13.11
N GLY A 13 32.05 -12.75 -12.03
CA GLY A 13 32.00 -13.39 -10.73
C GLY A 13 30.58 -13.40 -10.14
N VAL A 14 29.89 -12.26 -10.18
CA VAL A 14 28.48 -12.17 -9.75
C VAL A 14 27.56 -13.02 -10.64
N GLN A 15 27.76 -13.01 -11.96
CA GLN A 15 26.96 -13.83 -12.88
C GLN A 15 27.11 -15.34 -12.60
N LYS A 16 28.33 -15.83 -12.38
CA LYS A 16 28.57 -17.24 -12.02
C LYS A 16 27.82 -17.65 -10.75
N LEU A 17 27.80 -16.77 -9.75
CA LEU A 17 27.07 -17.03 -8.51
C LEU A 17 25.55 -17.05 -8.74
N LEU A 18 25.04 -16.14 -9.57
CA LEU A 18 23.62 -16.12 -9.95
C LEU A 18 23.22 -17.38 -10.71
N ASP A 19 24.05 -17.83 -11.65
CA ASP A 19 23.83 -19.08 -12.40
C ASP A 19 23.83 -20.28 -11.45
N PHE A 20 24.76 -20.32 -10.48
CA PHE A 20 24.79 -21.39 -9.47
C PHE A 20 23.55 -21.37 -8.57
N ALA A 21 23.08 -20.19 -8.13
CA ALA A 21 21.85 -20.07 -7.35
C ALA A 21 20.60 -20.49 -8.13
N LYS A 22 20.57 -20.20 -9.44
CA LYS A 22 19.51 -20.65 -10.35
C LYS A 22 19.51 -22.18 -10.48
N ASP A 23 20.68 -22.78 -10.71
CA ASP A 23 20.83 -24.23 -10.81
C ASP A 23 20.42 -24.91 -9.50
N PHE A 24 20.85 -24.37 -8.35
CA PHE A 24 20.41 -24.82 -7.03
C PHE A 24 18.88 -24.76 -6.89
N THR A 25 18.26 -23.65 -7.27
CA THR A 25 16.79 -23.51 -7.22
C THR A 25 16.08 -24.53 -8.12
N LEU A 26 16.64 -24.82 -9.30
CA LEU A 26 16.12 -25.85 -10.20
C LEU A 26 16.26 -27.26 -9.59
N LYS A 27 17.40 -27.57 -8.95
CA LYS A 27 17.60 -28.82 -8.20
C LYS A 27 16.64 -28.97 -7.02
N VAL A 28 16.31 -27.88 -6.33
CA VAL A 28 15.29 -27.92 -5.25
C VAL A 28 13.89 -28.20 -5.81
N ARG A 29 13.59 -27.75 -7.04
CA ARG A 29 12.27 -27.92 -7.67
C ARG A 29 12.11 -29.25 -8.42
N GLY A 30 13.17 -29.77 -9.03
CA GLY A 30 13.17 -31.07 -9.69
C GLY A 30 13.72 -32.11 -8.73
N GLU A 31 12.93 -33.13 -8.38
CA GLU A 31 13.18 -34.16 -7.36
C GLU A 31 14.43 -35.07 -7.57
N GLN A 32 15.50 -34.57 -8.20
CA GLN A 32 16.67 -35.35 -8.64
C GLN A 32 17.92 -35.21 -7.75
N ALA A 33 17.96 -34.28 -6.80
CA ALA A 33 19.11 -34.06 -5.92
C ALA A 33 18.89 -34.66 -4.51
N SER A 34 19.93 -35.25 -3.92
CA SER A 34 19.87 -35.76 -2.54
C SER A 34 19.88 -34.62 -1.51
N LEU A 35 19.29 -34.84 -0.32
CA LEU A 35 19.31 -33.84 0.76
C LEU A 35 20.74 -33.39 1.13
N GLN A 36 21.68 -34.34 1.14
CA GLN A 36 23.09 -34.07 1.43
C GLN A 36 23.76 -33.20 0.37
N GLU A 37 23.42 -33.41 -0.91
CA GLU A 37 23.88 -32.56 -2.01
C GLU A 37 23.30 -31.15 -1.89
N LEU A 38 22.00 -31.02 -1.62
CA LEU A 38 21.35 -29.72 -1.44
C LEU A 38 21.94 -28.94 -0.26
N GLN A 39 22.25 -29.60 0.86
CA GLN A 39 22.92 -28.97 2.00
C GLN A 39 24.36 -28.54 1.66
N GLY A 40 25.09 -29.35 0.90
CA GLY A 40 26.44 -29.02 0.42
C GLY A 40 26.44 -27.81 -0.54
N ASP A 41 25.52 -27.78 -1.49
CA ASP A 41 25.34 -26.68 -2.43
C ASP A 41 24.91 -25.40 -1.71
N GLN A 42 23.95 -25.49 -0.78
CA GLN A 42 23.50 -24.37 0.03
C GLN A 42 24.65 -23.79 0.86
N LYS A 43 25.46 -24.64 1.51
CA LYS A 43 26.65 -24.20 2.25
C LYS A 43 27.65 -23.50 1.34
N THR A 44 27.96 -24.10 0.19
CA THR A 44 28.90 -23.51 -0.78
C THR A 44 28.42 -22.14 -1.26
N LEU A 45 27.12 -22.00 -1.53
CA LEU A 45 26.52 -20.73 -1.89
C LEU A 45 26.59 -19.70 -0.76
N LYS A 46 26.34 -20.09 0.50
CA LYS A 46 26.51 -19.23 1.68
C LYS A 46 27.96 -18.75 1.85
N ASP A 47 28.91 -19.67 1.78
CA ASP A 47 30.33 -19.33 1.91
C ASP A 47 30.74 -18.40 0.76
N THR A 48 30.29 -18.69 -0.47
CA THR A 48 30.59 -17.86 -1.64
C THR A 48 29.97 -16.48 -1.53
N ILE A 49 28.71 -16.31 -1.11
CA ILE A 49 28.11 -14.96 -1.00
C ILE A 49 28.80 -14.11 0.08
N ILE A 50 29.25 -14.73 1.19
CA ILE A 50 29.98 -14.06 2.27
C ILE A 50 31.38 -13.63 1.81
N GLU A 51 32.09 -14.50 1.08
CA GLU A 51 33.47 -14.24 0.65
C GLU A 51 33.56 -13.45 -0.67
N ASN A 52 32.44 -13.17 -1.34
CA ASN A 52 32.44 -12.56 -2.67
C ASN A 52 32.51 -11.03 -2.62
N ASP A 53 33.74 -10.53 -2.63
CA ASP A 53 34.06 -9.10 -2.74
C ASP A 53 33.57 -8.45 -4.04
N ASN A 54 33.11 -9.19 -5.05
CA ASN A 54 32.68 -8.60 -6.32
C ASN A 54 31.41 -7.73 -6.16
N PHE A 55 30.52 -8.05 -5.22
CA PHE A 55 29.36 -7.19 -4.94
C PHE A 55 29.82 -5.83 -4.40
N ASN A 56 30.66 -5.85 -3.36
CA ASN A 56 31.25 -4.64 -2.78
C ASN A 56 32.04 -3.83 -3.82
N LYS A 57 32.80 -4.50 -4.68
CA LYS A 57 33.55 -3.86 -5.76
C LYS A 57 32.64 -3.16 -6.78
N LEU A 58 31.54 -3.78 -7.20
CA LEU A 58 30.59 -3.19 -8.16
C LEU A 58 29.70 -2.11 -7.54
N MET A 59 29.59 -2.04 -6.22
CA MET A 59 28.81 -1.00 -5.54
C MET A 59 29.69 0.08 -4.88
N SER A 60 31.02 -0.05 -4.92
CA SER A 60 31.92 0.94 -4.34
C SER A 60 32.15 2.15 -5.26
N GLN A 61 32.03 3.36 -4.71
CA GLN A 61 32.37 4.61 -5.40
C GLN A 61 33.81 4.66 -5.91
N HIS A 62 34.75 3.98 -5.24
CA HIS A 62 36.18 4.00 -5.60
C HIS A 62 36.46 3.25 -6.90
N THR A 63 35.56 2.37 -7.32
CA THR A 63 35.69 1.58 -8.54
C THR A 63 35.50 2.42 -9.81
N TYR A 64 34.75 3.51 -9.72
CA TYR A 64 34.25 4.27 -10.87
C TYR A 64 35.01 5.56 -11.14
N VAL A 65 36.33 5.53 -10.91
CA VAL A 65 37.21 6.69 -11.08
C VAL A 65 37.98 6.61 -12.41
N ALA A 66 37.60 7.46 -13.36
CA ALA A 66 38.13 7.46 -14.73
C ALA A 66 39.07 8.64 -15.01
N ASN A 67 39.87 8.51 -16.07
CA ASN A 67 40.58 9.67 -16.61
C ASN A 67 39.55 10.60 -17.28
N PHE A 68 39.72 11.90 -17.11
CA PHE A 68 38.84 12.92 -17.65
C PHE A 68 39.60 13.73 -18.69
N ASP A 69 39.15 13.66 -19.95
CA ASP A 69 39.70 14.49 -21.02
C ASP A 69 38.93 15.82 -21.09
N ARG A 70 39.65 16.92 -20.84
CA ARG A 70 39.07 18.26 -20.91
C ARG A 70 38.75 18.68 -22.34
N ASP A 71 39.52 18.22 -23.31
CA ASP A 71 39.38 18.63 -24.70
C ASP A 71 38.02 18.18 -25.25
N ASP A 72 37.52 17.04 -24.76
CA ASP A 72 36.19 16.50 -25.06
C ASP A 72 35.03 17.34 -24.52
N HIS A 73 35.26 18.35 -23.67
CA HIS A 73 34.19 19.13 -23.04
C HIS A 73 34.26 20.65 -23.34
N THR A 74 35.13 21.05 -24.27
CA THR A 74 35.41 22.44 -24.61
C THR A 74 34.27 23.19 -25.32
N ARG A 75 33.37 22.51 -26.03
CA ARG A 75 32.28 23.15 -26.79
C ARG A 75 31.15 23.69 -25.93
N VAL A 76 30.98 23.19 -24.70
CA VAL A 76 29.81 23.51 -23.84
C VAL A 76 30.22 23.80 -22.41
N TRP A 77 30.85 22.85 -21.72
CA TRP A 77 31.19 23.04 -20.31
C TRP A 77 32.21 24.16 -20.10
N TRP A 78 33.26 24.23 -20.93
CA TRP A 78 34.36 25.18 -20.76
C TRP A 78 33.92 26.65 -20.63
N TRP A 79 33.07 27.15 -21.53
CA TRP A 79 32.62 28.55 -21.49
C TRP A 79 31.45 28.78 -20.52
N MET A 80 30.80 27.73 -20.02
CA MET A 80 29.75 27.79 -18.99
C MET A 80 30.26 27.45 -17.57
N GLN A 81 31.57 27.35 -17.37
CA GLN A 81 32.17 26.93 -16.09
C GLN A 81 31.77 27.79 -14.87
N ASP A 82 31.36 29.04 -15.09
CA ASP A 82 30.87 29.95 -14.03
C ASP A 82 29.38 29.73 -13.72
N LEU A 83 28.63 29.08 -14.61
CA LEU A 83 27.19 28.87 -14.51
C LEU A 83 26.84 27.46 -14.00
N ILE A 84 27.67 26.46 -14.26
CA ILE A 84 27.35 25.06 -13.95
C ILE A 84 27.53 24.76 -12.45
N HIS A 85 26.45 24.29 -11.82
CA HIS A 85 26.42 23.90 -10.43
C HIS A 85 25.74 22.55 -10.23
N THR A 86 26.20 21.76 -9.27
CA THR A 86 25.50 20.56 -8.76
C THR A 86 24.62 20.92 -7.57
N MET A 87 23.70 20.01 -7.24
CA MET A 87 22.71 20.19 -6.17
C MET A 87 22.84 19.09 -5.11
N PRO A 88 24.00 18.91 -4.44
CA PRO A 88 24.29 17.73 -3.62
C PRO A 88 23.41 17.58 -2.38
N HIS A 89 22.81 18.66 -1.88
CA HIS A 89 22.10 18.66 -0.59
C HIS A 89 20.58 18.78 -0.69
N GLY A 90 19.99 18.53 -1.86
CA GLY A 90 18.54 18.58 -1.99
C GLY A 90 17.97 19.96 -2.35
N PRO A 91 16.64 20.04 -2.51
CA PRO A 91 15.92 21.29 -2.68
C PRO A 91 16.17 22.26 -1.51
N GLY A 92 16.26 23.56 -1.80
CA GLY A 92 16.44 24.61 -0.78
C GLY A 92 17.87 24.78 -0.25
N ALA A 93 18.78 23.84 -0.50
CA ALA A 93 20.19 23.99 -0.18
C ALA A 93 20.93 24.83 -1.24
N ALA A 94 22.04 25.45 -0.83
CA ALA A 94 22.85 26.25 -1.74
C ALA A 94 23.48 25.37 -2.83
N PRO A 95 23.48 25.82 -4.10
CA PRO A 95 24.10 25.09 -5.21
C PRO A 95 25.61 25.12 -5.11
N TRP A 96 26.28 24.07 -5.59
CA TRP A 96 27.73 23.93 -5.52
C TRP A 96 28.34 24.08 -6.90
N ARG A 97 29.24 25.06 -7.07
CA ARG A 97 29.91 25.28 -8.35
C ARG A 97 30.80 24.08 -8.66
N VAL A 98 30.74 23.58 -9.90
CA VAL A 98 31.53 22.42 -10.33
C VAL A 98 32.66 22.88 -11.25
N PRO A 99 33.92 22.87 -10.79
CA PRO A 99 35.04 23.12 -11.68
C PRO A 99 35.21 21.96 -12.67
N LEU A 100 35.73 22.26 -13.87
CA LEU A 100 36.13 21.24 -14.82
C LEU A 100 37.26 20.40 -14.20
N PRO A 101 37.16 19.06 -14.11
CA PRO A 101 38.19 18.22 -13.50
C PRO A 101 39.55 18.33 -14.19
N ASP A 102 40.66 18.27 -13.46
CA ASP A 102 42.01 18.39 -14.03
C ASP A 102 42.42 17.15 -14.84
N ASN A 103 42.26 15.95 -14.29
CA ASN A 103 42.73 14.69 -14.91
C ASN A 103 41.88 13.46 -14.58
N ILE A 104 41.24 13.43 -13.40
CA ILE A 104 40.52 12.27 -12.89
C ILE A 104 39.17 12.71 -12.35
N ALA A 105 38.12 11.95 -12.66
CA ALA A 105 36.77 12.24 -12.19
C ALA A 105 35.98 10.94 -11.95
N PHE A 106 34.98 11.02 -11.08
CA PHE A 106 33.98 9.96 -10.92
C PHE A 106 33.15 9.85 -12.21
N ASP A 107 33.00 8.65 -12.75
CA ASP A 107 32.29 8.38 -14.01
C ASP A 107 31.16 7.37 -13.78
N HIS A 108 29.94 7.89 -13.83
CA HIS A 108 28.75 7.14 -13.48
C HIS A 108 28.20 6.28 -14.65
N ARG A 109 28.72 6.43 -15.88
CA ARG A 109 28.12 5.84 -17.12
C ARG A 109 28.07 4.31 -17.11
N LEU A 110 29.11 3.66 -16.58
CA LEU A 110 29.14 2.21 -16.36
C LEU A 110 28.66 1.82 -14.96
N MET A 111 28.62 2.77 -14.04
CA MET A 111 28.32 2.54 -12.63
C MET A 111 26.88 2.12 -12.42
N VAL A 112 25.93 2.91 -12.92
CA VAL A 112 24.49 2.65 -12.76
C VAL A 112 24.11 1.21 -13.18
N PRO A 113 24.35 0.76 -14.42
CA PRO A 113 23.93 -0.59 -14.83
C PRO A 113 24.64 -1.70 -14.06
N LEU A 114 25.89 -1.51 -13.64
CA LEU A 114 26.65 -2.54 -12.93
C LEU A 114 26.27 -2.63 -11.44
N ALA A 115 26.06 -1.49 -10.78
CA ALA A 115 25.61 -1.43 -9.39
C ALA A 115 24.18 -1.99 -9.27
N CYS A 116 23.27 -1.63 -10.18
CA CYS A 116 21.92 -2.20 -10.20
C CYS A 116 21.93 -3.72 -10.41
N PHE A 117 22.71 -4.21 -11.39
CA PHE A 117 22.88 -5.64 -11.61
C PHE A 117 23.40 -6.36 -10.35
N ALA A 118 24.43 -5.81 -9.71
CA ALA A 118 25.00 -6.40 -8.50
C ALA A 118 24.00 -6.44 -7.35
N ALA A 119 23.24 -5.36 -7.14
CA ALA A 119 22.24 -5.27 -6.09
C ALA A 119 21.09 -6.28 -6.28
N GLU A 120 20.53 -6.35 -7.49
CA GLU A 120 19.46 -7.30 -7.81
C GLU A 120 19.94 -8.76 -7.76
N ALA A 121 21.14 -9.03 -8.25
CA ALA A 121 21.75 -10.34 -8.17
C ALA A 121 21.96 -10.77 -6.71
N TYR A 122 22.43 -9.86 -5.85
CA TYR A 122 22.64 -10.15 -4.42
C TYR A 122 21.34 -10.60 -3.74
N ILE A 123 20.26 -9.82 -3.87
CA ILE A 123 18.95 -10.18 -3.30
C ILE A 123 18.43 -11.51 -3.87
N THR A 124 18.61 -11.72 -5.18
CA THR A 124 18.14 -12.95 -5.84
C THR A 124 18.86 -14.18 -5.30
N VAL A 125 20.19 -14.10 -5.19
CA VAL A 125 21.02 -15.18 -4.64
C VAL A 125 20.67 -15.41 -3.16
N LEU A 126 20.55 -14.34 -2.37
CA LEU A 126 20.18 -14.43 -0.95
C LEU A 126 18.84 -15.15 -0.74
N ARG A 127 17.81 -14.77 -1.50
CA ARG A 127 16.49 -15.41 -1.44
C ARG A 127 16.48 -16.86 -1.93
N ALA A 128 17.37 -17.22 -2.84
CA ALA A 128 17.50 -18.61 -3.31
C ALA A 128 18.12 -19.51 -2.23
N ILE A 129 19.12 -19.01 -1.51
CA ILE A 129 19.89 -19.78 -0.53
C ILE A 129 19.16 -19.86 0.82
N GLU A 130 18.65 -18.73 1.30
CA GLU A 130 18.04 -18.61 2.63
C GLU A 130 16.81 -17.72 2.54
N PRO A 131 15.65 -18.23 2.08
CA PRO A 131 14.40 -17.45 1.99
C PRO A 131 14.01 -16.73 3.30
N GLU A 132 14.39 -17.30 4.43
CA GLU A 132 14.15 -16.85 5.80
C GLU A 132 15.21 -15.86 6.36
N TYR A 133 16.09 -15.31 5.51
CA TYR A 133 17.23 -14.47 5.93
C TYR A 133 16.86 -13.28 6.82
N ARG A 134 15.61 -12.79 6.75
CA ARG A 134 15.14 -11.68 7.60
C ARG A 134 14.73 -12.17 8.98
N SER A 135 14.12 -13.35 9.06
CA SER A 135 13.81 -14.02 10.33
C SER A 135 15.07 -14.46 11.07
N THR A 136 16.11 -14.89 10.34
CA THR A 136 17.40 -15.30 10.92
C THR A 136 18.36 -14.14 11.15
N GLY A 137 18.20 -13.04 10.42
CA GLY A 137 19.12 -11.91 10.41
C GLY A 137 20.44 -12.18 9.69
N PHE A 138 20.55 -13.29 8.95
CA PHE A 138 21.81 -13.79 8.35
C PHE A 138 22.58 -12.73 7.57
N ALA A 139 21.91 -11.96 6.72
CA ALA A 139 22.55 -10.97 5.83
C ALA A 139 22.33 -9.52 6.28
N ARG A 140 21.86 -9.28 7.52
CA ARG A 140 21.45 -7.93 7.97
C ARG A 140 22.56 -6.90 7.81
N GLU A 141 23.76 -7.17 8.33
CA GLU A 141 24.87 -6.20 8.29
C GLU A 141 25.45 -6.02 6.88
N GLU A 142 25.46 -7.07 6.05
CA GLU A 142 25.90 -6.96 4.66
C GLU A 142 24.92 -6.12 3.84
N LEU A 143 23.61 -6.36 3.97
CA LEU A 143 22.57 -5.53 3.32
C LEU A 143 22.66 -4.07 3.75
N ARG A 144 22.98 -3.78 5.02
CA ARG A 144 23.23 -2.42 5.50
C ARG A 144 24.43 -1.78 4.81
N THR A 145 25.54 -2.51 4.75
CA THR A 145 26.78 -2.06 4.11
C THR A 145 26.55 -1.76 2.64
N LEU A 146 25.90 -2.67 1.93
CA LEU A 146 25.57 -2.51 0.52
C LEU A 146 24.56 -1.38 0.26
N SER A 147 23.60 -1.15 1.18
CA SER A 147 22.73 0.04 1.11
C SER A 147 23.54 1.33 1.15
N ARG A 148 24.46 1.46 2.12
CA ARG A 148 25.29 2.66 2.25
C ARG A 148 26.16 2.88 1.02
N HIS A 149 26.69 1.80 0.42
CA HIS A 149 27.41 1.88 -0.85
C HIS A 149 26.54 2.43 -1.99
N LEU A 150 25.28 1.99 -2.10
CA LEU A 150 24.33 2.51 -3.09
C LEU A 150 23.98 4.00 -2.84
N ASP A 151 23.81 4.40 -1.57
CA ASP A 151 23.61 5.80 -1.20
C ASP A 151 24.84 6.66 -1.56
N ASP A 152 26.05 6.18 -1.27
CA ASP A 152 27.30 6.84 -1.63
C ASP A 152 27.42 7.03 -3.15
N LEU A 153 27.08 6.01 -3.93
CA LEU A 153 27.06 6.09 -5.40
C LEU A 153 26.05 7.12 -5.90
N ALA A 154 24.82 7.09 -5.37
CA ALA A 154 23.78 8.05 -5.72
C ALA A 154 24.22 9.49 -5.36
N GLN A 155 24.80 9.67 -4.17
CA GLN A 155 25.29 10.96 -3.71
C GLN A 155 26.44 11.47 -4.58
N LYS A 156 27.38 10.59 -4.94
CA LYS A 156 28.50 10.93 -5.83
C LYS A 156 28.05 11.32 -7.23
N MET A 157 27.08 10.60 -7.77
CA MET A 157 26.48 10.95 -9.05
C MET A 157 25.84 12.34 -9.00
N ARG A 158 25.12 12.65 -7.92
CA ARG A 158 24.48 13.94 -7.71
C ARG A 158 25.47 15.09 -7.48
N SER A 159 26.57 14.84 -6.75
CA SER A 159 27.55 15.86 -6.40
C SER A 159 28.55 16.15 -7.52
N ASP A 160 28.93 15.12 -8.30
CA ASP A 160 30.08 15.19 -9.20
C ASP A 160 29.70 15.09 -10.69
N CYS A 161 28.53 14.54 -11.03
CA CYS A 161 28.14 14.24 -12.42
C CYS A 161 26.92 15.01 -12.93
N LEU A 162 25.91 15.29 -12.10
CA LEU A 162 24.66 15.91 -12.56
C LEU A 162 24.63 17.39 -12.25
N GLY A 163 24.73 18.23 -13.27
CA GLY A 163 24.77 19.69 -13.14
C GLY A 163 23.58 20.40 -13.75
N ARG A 164 23.33 21.63 -13.31
CA ARG A 164 22.45 22.59 -13.99
C ARG A 164 23.06 23.99 -13.98
N THR A 165 22.59 24.82 -14.89
CA THR A 165 22.93 26.25 -14.89
C THR A 165 22.30 26.93 -13.68
N TYR A 166 23.08 27.76 -12.99
CA TYR A 166 22.61 28.57 -11.87
C TYR A 166 22.97 30.04 -12.11
N TYR A 167 21.95 30.88 -12.14
CA TYR A 167 22.08 32.29 -12.41
C TYR A 167 21.92 33.14 -11.15
N ARG A 168 22.73 34.20 -11.07
CA ARG A 168 22.67 35.24 -10.05
C ARG A 168 22.35 36.57 -10.72
N ARG A 169 21.96 37.57 -9.92
CA ARG A 169 21.70 38.95 -10.38
C ARG A 169 22.85 39.50 -11.24
N GLU A 170 24.08 39.24 -10.83
CA GLU A 170 25.31 39.71 -11.51
C GLU A 170 25.47 39.18 -12.94
N HIS A 171 24.85 38.05 -13.29
CA HIS A 171 24.85 37.50 -14.64
C HIS A 171 23.89 38.24 -15.59
N PHE A 172 23.05 39.15 -15.07
CA PHE A 172 22.11 39.96 -15.86
C PHE A 172 22.28 41.48 -15.64
N ALA A 173 23.20 41.91 -14.78
CA ALA A 173 23.34 43.32 -14.38
C ALA A 173 24.62 43.97 -14.93
N PHE A 174 24.63 45.31 -14.98
CA PHE A 174 25.83 46.12 -15.25
C PHE A 174 26.82 46.04 -14.06
N PRO A 175 28.15 45.99 -14.26
CA PRO A 175 28.91 46.14 -15.52
C PRO A 175 29.15 44.91 -16.38
N SER A 176 28.64 43.75 -15.99
CA SER A 176 28.96 42.47 -16.63
C SER A 176 28.23 42.23 -17.96
N VAL A 177 27.07 42.86 -18.23
CA VAL A 177 26.26 42.55 -19.42
C VAL A 177 25.67 43.79 -20.10
N TYR A 178 26.09 44.03 -21.35
CA TYR A 178 25.39 44.89 -22.32
C TYR A 178 24.96 44.08 -23.53
N LEU A 179 23.67 44.11 -23.87
CA LEU A 179 23.17 43.48 -25.10
C LEU A 179 23.39 44.43 -26.27
N THR A 180 23.79 43.90 -27.41
CA THR A 180 23.94 44.67 -28.66
C THR A 180 22.61 44.69 -29.43
N ASP A 181 22.47 45.59 -30.40
CA ASP A 181 21.29 45.63 -31.28
C ASP A 181 21.02 44.30 -32.02
N TYR A 182 22.05 43.48 -32.26
CA TYR A 182 21.88 42.14 -32.87
C TYR A 182 21.23 41.12 -31.93
N GLU A 183 21.18 41.41 -30.64
CA GLU A 183 20.66 40.54 -29.59
C GLU A 183 19.31 41.01 -29.06
N VAL A 184 18.75 42.06 -29.66
CA VAL A 184 17.48 42.67 -29.27
C VAL A 184 16.59 42.80 -30.50
N ASP A 185 15.37 42.24 -30.42
CA ASP A 185 14.36 42.44 -31.44
C ASP A 185 13.58 43.74 -31.14
N THR A 186 13.77 44.76 -31.96
CA THR A 186 13.02 46.03 -31.90
C THR A 186 12.09 46.16 -33.11
N PHE A 187 10.87 45.62 -33.02
CA PHE A 187 9.86 45.78 -34.08
C PHE A 187 8.94 46.97 -33.82
N LEU A 188 8.49 47.66 -34.88
CA LEU A 188 7.62 48.83 -34.81
C LEU A 188 6.39 48.59 -33.90
N GLY A 189 6.29 49.36 -32.82
CA GLY A 189 5.17 49.31 -31.87
C GLY A 189 5.27 48.24 -30.77
N GLN A 190 6.35 47.45 -30.71
CA GLN A 190 6.60 46.50 -29.63
C GLN A 190 7.70 47.01 -28.69
N PHE A 191 7.60 46.68 -27.39
CA PHE A 191 8.69 46.89 -26.44
C PHE A 191 9.91 46.03 -26.86
N PRO A 192 11.14 46.56 -26.73
CA PRO A 192 12.37 45.83 -27.04
C PRO A 192 12.42 44.53 -26.22
N LYS A 193 12.77 43.41 -26.88
CA LYS A 193 12.90 42.09 -26.24
C LYS A 193 14.21 41.43 -26.66
N VAL A 194 14.75 40.57 -25.81
CA VAL A 194 15.93 39.77 -26.18
C VAL A 194 15.57 38.87 -27.36
N SER A 195 16.44 38.88 -28.37
CA SER A 195 16.23 38.13 -29.60
C SER A 195 16.30 36.63 -29.34
N LYS A 196 15.47 35.87 -30.06
CA LYS A 196 15.52 34.39 -30.06
C LYS A 196 16.84 33.81 -30.59
N LYS A 197 17.69 34.65 -31.20
CA LYS A 197 19.03 34.26 -31.65
C LYS A 197 20.13 34.53 -30.61
N CYS A 198 19.80 35.15 -29.48
CA CYS A 198 20.77 35.44 -28.42
C CYS A 198 21.25 34.14 -27.76
N SER A 199 22.57 33.93 -27.76
CA SER A 199 23.23 32.73 -27.20
C SER A 199 23.79 32.92 -25.80
N ARG A 200 23.67 34.13 -25.23
CA ARG A 200 24.35 34.50 -23.97
C ARG A 200 23.82 33.80 -22.73
N PHE A 201 22.58 33.34 -22.76
CA PHE A 201 21.89 32.83 -21.58
C PHE A 201 21.50 31.37 -21.78
N PRO A 202 22.44 30.42 -21.88
CA PRO A 202 22.08 29.00 -21.91
C PRO A 202 21.43 28.61 -20.58
N VAL A 203 20.27 27.95 -20.61
CA VAL A 203 19.55 27.53 -19.40
C VAL A 203 19.20 26.06 -19.50
N GLY A 204 19.46 25.31 -18.43
CA GLY A 204 19.05 23.91 -18.37
C GLY A 204 19.91 23.06 -17.45
N ALA A 205 19.85 21.75 -17.68
CA ALA A 205 20.63 20.76 -16.97
C ALA A 205 21.44 19.90 -17.94
N LEU A 206 22.58 19.40 -17.47
CA LEU A 206 23.42 18.50 -18.24
C LEU A 206 24.15 17.49 -17.36
N ASP A 207 24.39 16.34 -17.96
CA ASP A 207 25.29 15.33 -17.44
C ASP A 207 26.74 15.69 -17.77
N LEU A 208 27.55 15.93 -16.74
CA LEU A 208 28.95 16.35 -16.84
C LEU A 208 29.91 15.23 -17.26
N ARG A 209 29.41 14.01 -17.49
CA ARG A 209 30.20 12.87 -17.99
C ARG A 209 29.71 12.35 -19.33
N TYR A 210 28.42 12.51 -19.62
CA TYR A 210 27.81 12.03 -20.85
C TYR A 210 27.64 13.14 -21.92
N HIS A 211 27.39 14.39 -21.51
CA HIS A 211 27.15 15.49 -22.46
C HIS A 211 28.45 16.21 -22.87
N ASP A 212 29.25 15.50 -23.66
CA ASP A 212 30.53 15.96 -24.21
C ASP A 212 30.37 16.71 -25.56
N ASN A 213 31.51 16.98 -26.21
CA ASN A 213 31.59 17.59 -27.52
C ASN A 213 30.92 16.75 -28.62
N ALA A 214 30.97 15.41 -28.52
CA ALA A 214 30.35 14.54 -29.50
C ALA A 214 28.82 14.56 -29.35
N PHE A 215 28.32 14.68 -28.13
CA PHE A 215 26.90 14.82 -27.84
C PHE A 215 26.34 16.16 -28.36
N PHE A 216 26.96 17.29 -28.02
CA PHE A 216 26.44 18.61 -28.40
C PHE A 216 26.90 19.11 -29.77
N GLY A 217 28.04 18.64 -30.27
CA GLY A 217 28.71 19.19 -31.46
C GLY A 217 27.80 19.26 -32.70
N PRO A 218 27.21 18.13 -33.14
CA PRO A 218 26.32 18.12 -34.30
C PRO A 218 25.13 19.06 -34.16
N PHE A 219 24.56 19.16 -32.95
CA PHE A 219 23.42 20.03 -32.66
C PHE A 219 23.81 21.52 -32.69
N LEU A 220 24.96 21.88 -32.11
CA LEU A 220 25.43 23.27 -32.10
C LEU A 220 25.83 23.75 -33.50
N ASP A 221 26.43 22.86 -34.30
CA ASP A 221 26.80 23.17 -35.68
C ASP A 221 25.54 23.39 -36.53
N SER A 222 24.49 22.56 -36.36
CA SER A 222 23.23 22.73 -37.08
C SER A 222 22.44 23.97 -36.62
N LEU A 223 22.45 24.26 -35.32
CA LEU A 223 21.84 25.47 -34.76
C LEU A 223 22.51 26.74 -35.32
N PHE A 224 23.84 26.77 -35.38
CA PHE A 224 24.58 27.89 -35.96
C PHE A 224 24.25 28.10 -37.44
N ILE A 225 24.21 27.01 -38.23
CA ILE A 225 23.85 27.09 -39.66
C ILE A 225 22.43 27.65 -39.84
N ALA A 226 21.48 27.21 -39.02
CA ALA A 226 20.10 27.69 -39.06
C ALA A 226 20.00 29.18 -38.72
N ASP A 227 20.73 29.65 -37.69
CA ASP A 227 20.76 31.07 -37.30
C ASP A 227 21.27 31.98 -38.44
N VAL A 228 22.32 31.54 -39.14
CA VAL A 228 22.91 32.22 -40.30
C VAL A 228 21.95 32.24 -41.49
N ARG A 229 21.21 31.15 -41.74
CA ARG A 229 20.25 31.04 -42.85
C ARG A 229 18.87 31.63 -42.55
N GLY A 230 18.60 31.96 -41.30
CA GLY A 230 17.26 32.41 -40.87
C GLY A 230 16.21 31.30 -40.88
N GLU A 231 16.64 30.04 -40.72
CA GLU A 231 15.77 28.87 -40.71
C GLU A 231 15.33 28.54 -39.27
N ALA A 232 14.13 27.97 -39.12
CA ALA A 232 13.67 27.49 -37.82
C ALA A 232 14.42 26.21 -37.43
N HIS A 233 14.94 26.15 -36.20
CA HIS A 233 15.65 24.99 -35.67
C HIS A 233 15.36 24.83 -34.17
N PRO A 234 15.29 23.60 -33.63
CA PRO A 234 15.22 23.37 -32.19
C PRO A 234 16.41 24.01 -31.47
N THR A 235 16.13 24.69 -30.36
CA THR A 235 17.15 25.41 -29.58
C THR A 235 17.54 24.66 -28.29
N LYS A 236 16.77 23.60 -27.96
CA LYS A 236 17.00 22.71 -26.82
C LYS A 236 17.57 21.36 -27.24
N HIS A 237 18.58 20.88 -26.51
CA HIS A 237 19.15 19.53 -26.65
C HIS A 237 19.68 19.00 -25.31
N GLY A 238 19.42 17.73 -24.98
CA GLY A 238 19.96 17.08 -23.77
C GLY A 238 19.66 17.80 -22.44
N GLY A 239 18.53 18.49 -22.34
CA GLY A 239 18.15 19.28 -21.16
C GLY A 239 18.68 20.72 -21.14
N MET A 240 19.47 21.13 -22.13
CA MET A 240 20.02 22.48 -22.27
C MET A 240 19.32 23.26 -23.38
N GLU A 241 18.83 24.45 -23.05
CA GLU A 241 18.28 25.43 -23.98
C GLU A 241 19.34 26.51 -24.28
N PHE A 242 19.89 26.49 -25.50
CA PHE A 242 21.02 27.33 -25.92
C PHE A 242 20.61 28.71 -26.45
N ARG A 243 19.30 28.96 -26.58
CA ARG A 243 18.69 30.24 -26.99
C ARG A 243 17.57 30.62 -26.03
N TRP A 244 17.77 30.39 -24.73
CA TRP A 244 16.77 30.77 -23.73
C TRP A 244 16.60 32.29 -23.70
N VAL A 245 15.36 32.74 -23.78
CA VAL A 245 15.02 34.16 -23.81
C VAL A 245 14.61 34.62 -22.41
N PRO A 246 15.39 35.49 -21.73
CA PRO A 246 15.02 36.01 -20.42
C PRO A 246 13.77 36.89 -20.50
N PRO A 247 12.93 36.92 -19.44
CA PRO A 247 11.85 37.89 -19.31
C PRO A 247 12.39 39.28 -18.93
N ALA A 248 13.30 39.81 -19.75
CA ALA A 248 14.04 41.04 -19.47
C ALA A 248 13.26 42.29 -19.88
N ASN A 249 13.28 43.28 -18.99
CA ASN A 249 12.90 44.65 -19.29
C ASN A 249 14.14 45.39 -19.79
N LEU A 250 14.08 45.84 -21.06
CA LEU A 250 15.22 46.45 -21.74
C LEU A 250 15.08 47.97 -21.85
N VAL A 251 16.15 48.68 -21.53
CA VAL A 251 16.31 50.12 -21.75
C VAL A 251 17.59 50.40 -22.54
N PRO A 252 17.68 51.50 -23.30
CA PRO A 252 18.93 51.90 -23.94
C PRO A 252 20.08 51.98 -22.92
N GLY A 253 21.21 51.37 -23.28
CA GLY A 253 22.43 51.40 -22.48
C GLY A 253 23.18 52.73 -22.60
N PRO A 254 24.29 52.87 -21.87
CA PRO A 254 25.11 54.08 -21.86
C PRO A 254 26.00 54.22 -23.11
N PHE A 255 26.05 53.21 -23.97
CA PHE A 255 26.73 53.24 -25.26
C PHE A 255 25.72 53.12 -26.40
N ASP A 256 25.95 53.82 -27.51
CA ASP A 256 25.10 53.73 -28.70
C ASP A 256 25.02 52.29 -29.21
N GLY A 257 23.80 51.83 -29.53
CA GLY A 257 23.53 50.47 -30.00
C GLY A 257 23.62 49.38 -28.93
N THR A 258 23.55 49.77 -27.65
CA THR A 258 23.52 48.82 -26.52
C THR A 258 22.25 48.92 -25.69
N TRP A 259 21.91 47.83 -25.01
CA TRP A 259 20.72 47.69 -24.16
C TRP A 259 21.10 47.12 -22.80
N THR A 260 20.40 47.59 -21.76
CA THR A 260 20.59 47.19 -20.36
C THR A 260 19.32 46.54 -19.81
N ILE A 261 19.49 45.45 -19.06
CA ILE A 261 18.41 44.75 -18.36
C ILE A 261 18.14 45.46 -17.02
N THR A 262 16.90 45.89 -16.77
CA THR A 262 16.53 46.61 -15.55
C THR A 262 15.96 45.74 -14.44
N ASN A 263 15.55 44.50 -14.74
CA ASN A 263 14.98 43.52 -13.80
C ASN A 263 15.86 42.25 -13.64
N PRO A 264 17.15 42.36 -13.31
CA PRO A 264 18.08 41.23 -13.31
C PRO A 264 17.73 40.10 -12.32
N ASP A 265 17.08 40.42 -11.19
CA ASP A 265 16.64 39.40 -10.22
C ASP A 265 15.51 38.52 -10.77
N GLU A 266 14.57 39.11 -11.51
CA GLU A 266 13.47 38.37 -12.15
C GLU A 266 14.00 37.44 -13.24
N CYS A 267 14.98 37.90 -14.03
CA CYS A 267 15.64 37.07 -15.04
C CYS A 267 16.40 35.89 -14.41
N ALA A 268 17.16 36.14 -13.34
CA ALA A 268 17.88 35.07 -12.63
C ALA A 268 16.92 34.04 -12.02
N LYS A 269 15.83 34.50 -11.42
CA LYS A 269 14.79 33.62 -10.87
C LYS A 269 14.16 32.75 -11.97
N ALA A 270 13.74 33.35 -13.08
CA ALA A 270 13.13 32.62 -14.19
C ALA A 270 14.09 31.59 -14.83
N ALA A 271 15.37 31.93 -14.97
CA ALA A 271 16.38 31.00 -15.46
C ALA A 271 16.55 29.80 -14.51
N ASN A 272 16.64 30.05 -13.21
CA ASN A 272 16.80 29.01 -12.20
C ASN A 272 15.57 28.10 -12.09
N GLU A 273 14.36 28.63 -12.24
CA GLU A 273 13.11 27.83 -12.26
C GLU A 273 13.05 26.92 -13.49
N ALA A 274 13.48 27.41 -14.66
CA ALA A 274 13.55 26.59 -15.87
C ALA A 274 14.61 25.49 -15.74
N ALA A 275 15.82 25.85 -15.30
CA ALA A 275 16.92 24.89 -15.07
C ALA A 275 16.59 23.84 -14.00
N GLU A 276 15.77 24.17 -13.00
CA GLU A 276 15.32 23.22 -11.97
C GLU A 276 14.42 22.13 -12.55
N LYS A 277 13.50 22.48 -13.46
CA LYS A 277 12.64 21.51 -14.16
C LYS A 277 13.50 20.55 -15.00
N ASP A 278 14.42 21.10 -15.78
CA ASP A 278 15.32 20.30 -16.62
C ASP A 278 16.24 19.41 -15.78
N TYR A 279 16.63 19.87 -14.58
CA TYR A 279 17.42 19.07 -13.64
C TYR A 279 16.63 17.90 -13.06
N ALA A 280 15.35 18.10 -12.74
CA ALA A 280 14.49 17.01 -12.28
C ALA A 280 14.36 15.91 -13.37
N ASP A 281 14.18 16.31 -14.64
CA ASP A 281 14.14 15.39 -15.77
C ASP A 281 15.48 14.64 -15.90
N LEU A 282 16.61 15.35 -15.84
CA LEU A 282 17.94 14.75 -15.88
C LEU A 282 18.14 13.72 -14.77
N VAL A 283 17.83 14.07 -13.53
CA VAL A 283 17.93 13.16 -12.38
C VAL A 283 17.10 11.90 -12.60
N SER A 284 15.88 12.04 -13.13
CA SER A 284 14.99 10.90 -13.40
C SER A 284 15.52 9.95 -14.48
N MET A 285 16.18 10.48 -15.52
CA MET A 285 16.70 9.69 -16.64
C MET A 285 18.09 9.12 -16.39
N SER A 286 18.83 9.69 -15.45
CA SER A 286 20.23 9.34 -15.19
C SER A 286 20.42 8.00 -14.47
N GLY A 287 19.37 7.44 -13.86
CA GLY A 287 19.43 6.23 -13.03
C GLY A 287 19.68 6.49 -11.54
N TYR A 288 19.79 7.76 -11.12
CA TYR A 288 19.87 8.15 -9.70
C TYR A 288 18.71 7.60 -8.87
N THR A 289 17.48 7.70 -9.38
CA THR A 289 16.27 7.22 -8.69
C THR A 289 16.30 5.71 -8.46
N GLU A 290 16.92 4.96 -9.37
CA GLU A 290 17.06 3.51 -9.27
C GLU A 290 18.06 3.13 -8.17
N LEU A 291 19.19 3.84 -8.06
CA LEU A 291 20.14 3.62 -6.96
C LEU A 291 19.49 3.90 -5.60
N VAL A 292 18.73 4.99 -5.47
CA VAL A 292 17.99 5.34 -4.24
C VAL A 292 16.93 4.29 -3.92
N ARG A 293 16.20 3.79 -4.94
CA ARG A 293 15.22 2.71 -4.78
C ARG A 293 15.87 1.44 -4.25
N LEU A 294 17.01 1.05 -4.81
CA LEU A 294 17.75 -0.14 -4.41
C LEU A 294 18.33 0.00 -3.00
N ALA A 295 18.86 1.17 -2.64
CA ALA A 295 19.28 1.44 -1.26
C ALA A 295 18.11 1.27 -0.29
N ALA A 296 16.95 1.89 -0.56
CA ALA A 296 15.75 1.74 0.25
C ALA A 296 15.26 0.27 0.33
N LEU A 297 15.33 -0.47 -0.77
CA LEU A 297 15.05 -1.91 -0.78
C LEU A 297 15.99 -2.66 0.16
N PHE A 298 17.29 -2.41 0.10
CA PHE A 298 18.29 -3.06 0.96
C PHE A 298 18.07 -2.74 2.44
N ARG A 299 17.73 -1.48 2.79
CA ARG A 299 17.34 -1.11 4.16
C ARG A 299 16.12 -1.90 4.63
N ASN A 300 15.09 -2.02 3.78
CA ASN A 300 13.90 -2.80 4.10
C ASN A 300 14.18 -4.30 4.24
N GLU A 301 15.05 -4.86 3.39
CA GLU A 301 15.44 -6.27 3.46
C GLU A 301 16.37 -6.57 4.63
N ALA A 302 17.14 -5.60 5.12
CA ALA A 302 17.95 -5.75 6.33
C ALA A 302 17.13 -5.79 7.63
N MET A 303 15.88 -5.32 7.59
CA MET A 303 14.99 -5.28 8.73
C MET A 303 14.22 -6.59 8.92
N GLU A 304 13.86 -6.90 10.17
CA GLU A 304 12.96 -7.99 10.50
C GLU A 304 11.67 -7.95 9.65
N PRO A 305 11.10 -9.10 9.30
CA PRO A 305 9.94 -9.11 8.42
C PRO A 305 8.68 -8.76 9.20
N SER A 306 7.81 -7.93 8.62
CA SER A 306 6.52 -7.57 9.23
C SER A 306 5.47 -8.67 9.15
N GLN A 307 5.74 -9.71 8.35
CA GLN A 307 4.95 -10.92 8.18
C GLN A 307 5.88 -12.12 8.24
N SER A 308 5.37 -13.28 8.66
CA SER A 308 6.18 -14.49 8.75
C SER A 308 6.73 -14.92 7.39
N GLN A 309 8.02 -15.27 7.34
CA GLN A 309 8.64 -15.89 6.16
C GLN A 309 8.49 -17.42 6.16
N THR A 310 8.08 -18.00 7.29
CA THR A 310 8.04 -19.45 7.50
C THR A 310 6.62 -19.99 7.69
N VAL A 311 5.65 -19.12 7.97
CA VAL A 311 4.26 -19.48 8.20
C VAL A 311 3.37 -18.88 7.11
N HIS A 312 2.55 -19.71 6.49
CA HIS A 312 1.51 -19.28 5.56
C HIS A 312 0.15 -19.85 5.99
N ALA A 313 -0.81 -18.99 6.30
CA ALA A 313 -2.18 -19.42 6.62
C ALA A 313 -3.11 -19.15 5.44
N TRP A 314 -3.81 -20.18 4.98
CA TRP A 314 -4.84 -20.01 3.95
C TRP A 314 -6.13 -19.47 4.56
N ASN A 315 -6.97 -18.88 3.71
CA ASN A 315 -8.32 -18.48 4.12
C ASN A 315 -9.10 -19.72 4.60
N PRO A 316 -9.67 -19.70 5.82
CA PRO A 316 -10.46 -20.82 6.32
C PRO A 316 -11.62 -21.16 5.39
N THR A 317 -11.78 -22.45 5.09
CA THR A 317 -12.97 -22.99 4.41
C THR A 317 -14.08 -23.16 5.44
N LEU A 318 -15.22 -22.50 5.22
CA LEU A 318 -16.38 -22.58 6.09
C LEU A 318 -17.47 -23.41 5.42
N LEU A 319 -18.03 -24.34 6.19
CA LEU A 319 -19.15 -25.19 5.81
C LEU A 319 -20.26 -25.02 6.86
N ARG A 320 -21.51 -25.11 6.44
CA ARG A 320 -22.66 -24.99 7.33
C ARG A 320 -23.75 -26.02 7.05
N GLN A 321 -24.54 -26.32 8.08
CA GLN A 321 -25.77 -27.09 7.98
C GLN A 321 -26.83 -26.40 8.83
N ALA A 322 -27.91 -25.96 8.17
CA ALA A 322 -29.03 -25.31 8.83
C ALA A 322 -29.86 -26.31 9.65
N GLU A 323 -30.26 -25.90 10.86
CA GLU A 323 -31.24 -26.61 11.68
C GLU A 323 -32.65 -26.02 11.49
N SER A 324 -33.64 -26.64 12.12
CA SER A 324 -35.03 -26.18 12.05
C SER A 324 -35.16 -24.73 12.53
N GLN A 325 -35.79 -23.90 11.70
CA GLN A 325 -36.04 -22.50 12.01
C GLN A 325 -36.95 -22.36 13.23
N ILE A 326 -36.64 -21.39 14.07
CA ILE A 326 -37.42 -20.98 15.23
C ILE A 326 -37.89 -19.53 15.05
N THR A 327 -39.15 -19.27 15.39
CA THR A 327 -39.68 -17.90 15.35
C THR A 327 -39.17 -17.12 16.56
N VAL A 328 -38.57 -15.96 16.30
CA VAL A 328 -38.06 -15.04 17.33
C VAL A 328 -38.63 -13.65 17.12
N THR A 329 -38.82 -12.90 18.21
CA THR A 329 -39.20 -11.49 18.13
C THR A 329 -37.95 -10.62 18.19
N VAL A 330 -37.67 -9.87 17.13
CA VAL A 330 -36.59 -8.88 17.09
C VAL A 330 -37.11 -7.50 17.45
N GLN A 331 -36.26 -6.71 18.12
CA GLN A 331 -36.60 -5.39 18.63
C GLN A 331 -35.57 -4.37 18.19
N SER A 332 -36.01 -3.22 17.69
CA SER A 332 -35.09 -2.10 17.45
C SER A 332 -34.55 -1.56 18.77
N ASP A 333 -33.47 -0.78 18.70
CA ASP A 333 -33.16 0.15 19.79
C ASP A 333 -34.35 1.08 20.04
N ASN A 334 -34.46 1.66 21.24
CA ASN A 334 -35.51 2.63 21.52
C ASN A 334 -35.26 3.91 20.70
N ILE A 335 -36.02 4.09 19.61
CA ILE A 335 -35.93 5.28 18.76
C ILE A 335 -36.80 6.36 19.42
N PRO A 336 -36.24 7.49 19.89
CA PRO A 336 -37.02 8.57 20.46
C PRO A 336 -38.20 8.96 19.57
N MET A 337 -39.34 9.26 20.17
CA MET A 337 -40.60 9.62 19.50
C MET A 337 -41.31 8.48 18.75
N THR A 338 -40.63 7.37 18.43
CA THR A 338 -41.23 6.18 17.79
C THR A 338 -41.37 5.01 18.76
N GLY A 339 -40.50 4.90 19.76
CA GLY A 339 -40.43 3.77 20.66
C GLY A 339 -39.67 2.58 20.07
N VAL A 340 -39.85 1.41 20.68
CA VAL A 340 -39.26 0.15 20.22
C VAL A 340 -40.14 -0.45 19.13
N ILE A 341 -39.57 -0.67 17.94
CA ILE A 341 -40.22 -1.37 16.84
C ILE A 341 -39.98 -2.86 17.05
N THR A 342 -41.03 -3.68 16.98
CA THR A 342 -40.93 -5.13 17.08
C THR A 342 -41.34 -5.80 15.76
N SER A 343 -40.70 -6.90 15.41
CA SER A 343 -41.13 -7.77 14.31
C SER A 343 -40.89 -9.24 14.65
N GLN A 344 -41.73 -10.12 14.11
CA GLN A 344 -41.39 -11.54 14.07
C GLN A 344 -40.31 -11.75 12.99
N ALA A 345 -39.35 -12.60 13.30
CA ALA A 345 -38.23 -13.00 12.46
C ALA A 345 -38.01 -14.50 12.59
N ALA A 346 -37.36 -15.10 11.60
CA ALA A 346 -36.98 -16.51 11.63
C ALA A 346 -35.51 -16.62 12.01
N ARG A 347 -35.19 -17.27 13.13
CA ARG A 347 -33.81 -17.59 13.50
C ARG A 347 -33.52 -19.03 13.10
N GLU A 348 -32.43 -19.22 12.39
CA GLU A 348 -31.98 -20.51 11.88
C GLU A 348 -30.65 -20.85 12.56
N PRO A 349 -30.65 -21.72 13.58
CA PRO A 349 -29.41 -22.24 14.14
C PRO A 349 -28.60 -22.97 13.06
N GLN A 350 -27.29 -22.80 13.08
CA GLN A 350 -26.37 -23.40 12.13
C GLN A 350 -25.35 -24.25 12.88
N LYS A 351 -25.16 -25.48 12.40
CA LYS A 351 -23.89 -26.17 12.61
C LYS A 351 -22.90 -25.60 11.61
N CYS A 352 -21.75 -25.16 12.08
CA CYS A 352 -20.64 -24.66 11.29
C CYS A 352 -19.45 -25.59 11.49
N LEU A 353 -18.77 -25.87 10.39
CA LEU A 353 -17.49 -26.56 10.35
C LEU A 353 -16.51 -25.63 9.63
N ALA A 354 -15.43 -25.28 10.30
CA ALA A 354 -14.34 -24.51 9.73
C ALA A 354 -13.10 -25.39 9.59
N LEU A 355 -12.55 -25.45 8.38
CA LEU A 355 -11.30 -26.12 8.10
C LEU A 355 -10.23 -25.05 7.84
N VAL A 356 -9.21 -25.04 8.68
CA VAL A 356 -8.07 -24.13 8.58
C VAL A 356 -6.84 -24.94 8.21
N HIS A 357 -6.14 -24.50 7.17
CA HIS A 357 -4.85 -25.05 6.79
C HIS A 357 -3.79 -23.96 6.97
N VAL A 358 -2.66 -24.37 7.53
CA VAL A 358 -1.49 -23.51 7.73
C VAL A 358 -0.25 -24.30 7.35
N ARG A 359 0.65 -23.69 6.61
CA ARG A 359 1.99 -24.21 6.35
C ARG A 359 2.97 -23.57 7.33
N THR A 360 3.80 -24.38 7.94
CA THR A 360 4.93 -23.99 8.79
C THR A 360 6.25 -24.28 8.05
N GLN A 361 7.41 -24.01 8.66
CA GLN A 361 8.68 -24.40 8.05
C GLN A 361 8.80 -25.92 8.06
N PRO A 362 9.16 -26.60 6.96
CA PRO A 362 9.43 -28.04 6.99
C PRO A 362 10.59 -28.39 7.94
N PRO A 363 10.54 -29.53 8.66
CA PRO A 363 11.61 -29.96 9.58
C PRO A 363 12.95 -30.22 8.86
N SER A 364 12.93 -30.45 7.54
CA SER A 364 14.11 -30.65 6.71
C SER A 364 14.95 -29.39 6.45
N ARG A 365 14.46 -28.21 6.86
CA ARG A 365 15.17 -26.93 6.69
C ARG A 365 16.19 -26.70 7.80
N LEU A 366 17.25 -25.95 7.51
CA LEU A 366 18.31 -25.64 8.48
C LEU A 366 17.80 -24.77 9.64
N TYR A 367 17.03 -23.72 9.33
CA TYR A 367 16.39 -22.91 10.35
C TYR A 367 15.07 -23.58 10.79
N GLN A 368 14.99 -23.87 12.09
CA GLN A 368 13.82 -24.47 12.73
C GLN A 368 13.24 -23.49 13.77
N PRO A 369 12.32 -22.61 13.37
CA PRO A 369 11.65 -21.71 14.31
C PRO A 369 10.74 -22.48 15.26
N SER A 370 10.54 -21.92 16.46
CA SER A 370 9.58 -22.43 17.44
C SER A 370 8.26 -21.67 17.30
N TYR A 371 7.17 -22.44 17.24
CA TYR A 371 5.80 -21.96 17.07
C TYR A 371 4.97 -22.17 18.33
N LYS A 372 4.05 -21.23 18.58
CA LYS A 372 2.88 -21.47 19.45
C LYS A 372 1.61 -21.32 18.62
N ILE A 373 0.83 -22.38 18.56
CA ILE A 373 -0.40 -22.44 17.79
C ILE A 373 -1.56 -22.35 18.79
N LYS A 374 -2.37 -21.30 18.67
CA LYS A 374 -3.43 -21.00 19.63
C LYS A 374 -4.74 -20.65 18.94
N LEU A 375 -5.85 -20.94 19.62
CA LEU A 375 -7.12 -20.28 19.36
C LEU A 375 -7.19 -19.03 20.22
N ARG A 376 -7.56 -17.89 19.65
CA ARG A 376 -7.69 -16.61 20.38
C ARG A 376 -8.98 -15.90 20.00
N THR A 377 -9.67 -15.37 21.00
CA THR A 377 -10.81 -14.45 20.82
C THR A 377 -10.38 -13.03 21.18
N LEU A 378 -10.95 -12.04 20.49
CA LEU A 378 -10.59 -10.64 20.67
C LEU A 378 -11.80 -9.79 21.05
N HIS A 379 -11.56 -8.70 21.77
CA HIS A 379 -12.53 -7.63 21.98
C HIS A 379 -12.87 -7.00 20.64
N ALA A 380 -14.08 -7.31 20.15
CA ALA A 380 -14.65 -6.75 18.93
C ALA A 380 -15.83 -5.81 19.22
N ILE A 381 -15.95 -5.26 20.43
CA ILE A 381 -17.03 -4.33 20.80
C ILE A 381 -16.42 -2.97 21.11
N SER A 382 -16.82 -1.96 20.35
CA SER A 382 -16.46 -0.56 20.56
C SER A 382 -17.73 0.29 20.63
N SER A 383 -17.90 1.04 21.71
CA SER A 383 -19.08 1.90 21.94
C SER A 383 -20.42 1.16 21.76
N GLY A 384 -20.50 -0.10 22.20
CA GLY A 384 -21.71 -0.94 22.10
C GLY A 384 -22.00 -1.50 20.69
N ARG A 385 -21.07 -1.39 19.74
CA ARG A 385 -21.18 -1.96 18.39
C ARG A 385 -20.07 -2.93 18.07
N TRP A 386 -20.36 -3.82 17.13
CA TRP A 386 -19.35 -4.71 16.56
C TRP A 386 -18.30 -3.92 15.76
N ASP A 387 -17.03 -4.25 15.96
CA ASP A 387 -15.87 -3.65 15.31
C ASP A 387 -15.17 -4.67 14.41
N ASP A 388 -15.12 -4.38 13.11
CA ASP A 388 -14.57 -5.26 12.08
C ASP A 388 -13.08 -5.07 11.80
N ARG A 389 -12.39 -4.22 12.56
CA ARG A 389 -10.94 -4.00 12.36
C ARG A 389 -10.08 -5.26 12.55
N GLY A 390 -10.65 -6.32 13.13
CA GLY A 390 -10.07 -7.65 13.16
C GLY A 390 -8.78 -7.75 13.98
N TYR A 391 -7.85 -8.61 13.58
CA TYR A 391 -6.61 -8.83 14.34
C TYR A 391 -5.66 -7.62 14.36
N ALA A 392 -5.73 -6.77 13.33
CA ALA A 392 -4.88 -5.59 13.21
C ALA A 392 -5.19 -4.50 14.26
N SER A 393 -6.37 -4.54 14.91
CA SER A 393 -6.67 -3.67 16.06
C SER A 393 -6.04 -4.17 17.37
N PHE A 394 -5.70 -5.46 17.42
CA PHE A 394 -5.03 -6.07 18.57
C PHE A 394 -3.52 -5.91 18.48
N ARG A 395 -2.94 -6.22 17.32
CA ARG A 395 -1.48 -6.16 17.11
C ARG A 395 -1.16 -5.71 15.69
N TRP A 396 -0.25 -4.75 15.55
CA TRP A 396 0.18 -4.24 14.25
C TRP A 396 1.68 -3.86 14.24
N PRO A 397 2.33 -3.89 13.07
CA PRO A 397 3.72 -3.45 12.94
C PRO A 397 3.81 -1.92 12.98
N GLN A 398 4.87 -1.42 13.58
CA GLN A 398 5.31 -0.04 13.58
C GLN A 398 6.82 0.02 13.31
N TYR A 399 7.27 1.09 12.67
CA TYR A 399 8.68 1.33 12.40
C TYR A 399 9.19 2.45 13.29
N GLU A 400 10.33 2.23 13.91
CA GLU A 400 11.02 3.20 14.76
C GLU A 400 12.47 3.32 14.30
N ASP A 401 13.11 4.46 14.51
CA ASP A 401 14.55 4.60 14.28
C ASP A 401 15.30 3.63 15.20
N GLU A 402 16.25 2.88 14.64
CA GLU A 402 17.08 1.97 15.44
C GLU A 402 18.09 2.72 16.29
N SER A 403 18.63 3.80 15.74
CA SER A 403 19.55 4.73 16.40
C SER A 403 19.31 6.15 15.85
N PRO A 404 19.48 7.21 16.67
CA PRO A 404 19.38 8.59 16.20
C PRO A 404 20.34 8.96 15.06
N ASP A 405 21.43 8.20 14.92
CA ASP A 405 22.53 8.46 13.98
C ASP A 405 22.54 7.51 12.77
N ASP A 406 21.56 6.60 12.63
CA ASP A 406 21.55 5.58 11.57
C ASP A 406 20.26 5.65 10.75
N ASP A 407 20.36 5.59 9.42
CA ASP A 407 19.21 5.68 8.49
C ASP A 407 18.36 4.39 8.47
N PHE A 408 18.52 3.51 9.46
CA PHE A 408 17.84 2.22 9.51
C PHE A 408 16.74 2.24 10.55
N LEU A 409 15.59 1.70 10.11
CA LEU A 409 14.45 1.47 10.95
C LEU A 409 14.51 0.07 11.55
N LYS A 410 14.03 -0.04 12.78
CA LYS A 410 13.68 -1.31 13.43
C LYS A 410 12.17 -1.50 13.39
N LEU A 411 11.76 -2.76 13.29
CA LEU A 411 10.37 -3.16 13.40
C LEU A 411 10.00 -3.37 14.87
N VAL A 412 8.90 -2.76 15.32
CA VAL A 412 8.31 -2.97 16.63
C VAL A 412 6.85 -3.34 16.46
N PHE A 413 6.35 -4.28 17.26
CA PHE A 413 4.94 -4.63 17.26
C PHE A 413 4.24 -3.94 18.43
N GLN A 414 3.28 -3.07 18.10
CA GLN A 414 2.37 -2.53 19.09
C GLN A 414 1.29 -3.56 19.40
N GLN A 415 0.90 -3.66 20.66
CA GLN A 415 -0.12 -4.59 21.11
C GLN A 415 -1.06 -3.90 22.11
N THR A 416 -2.36 -4.11 21.96
CA THR A 416 -3.37 -3.68 22.93
C THR A 416 -3.74 -4.81 23.88
N THR A 417 -4.49 -4.51 24.95
CA THR A 417 -5.05 -5.52 25.86
C THR A 417 -6.35 -6.13 25.33
N ALA A 418 -6.53 -6.18 24.00
CA ALA A 418 -7.79 -6.61 23.39
C ALA A 418 -7.99 -8.15 23.34
N ALA A 419 -7.04 -8.96 23.81
CA ALA A 419 -7.23 -10.41 23.90
C ALA A 419 -8.24 -10.74 25.02
N LEU A 420 -9.24 -11.56 24.70
CA LEU A 420 -10.27 -12.00 25.65
C LEU A 420 -9.90 -13.33 26.31
N ASP A 421 -9.59 -14.32 25.48
CA ASP A 421 -9.28 -15.67 25.92
C ASP A 421 -8.41 -16.40 24.89
N GLU A 422 -7.69 -17.42 25.35
CA GLU A 422 -6.73 -18.16 24.53
C GLU A 422 -6.68 -19.64 24.92
N GLU A 423 -6.61 -20.52 23.92
CA GLU A 423 -6.35 -21.95 24.11
C GLU A 423 -5.14 -22.38 23.30
N LEU A 424 -4.18 -23.04 23.94
CA LEU A 424 -2.96 -23.54 23.29
C LEU A 424 -3.22 -24.92 22.67
N LEU A 425 -3.08 -25.01 21.35
CA LEU A 425 -3.22 -26.27 20.62
C LEU A 425 -1.89 -27.04 20.58
N PHE A 426 -0.82 -26.36 20.15
CA PHE A 426 0.52 -26.92 20.02
C PHE A 426 1.58 -25.89 20.38
N GLU A 427 2.72 -26.39 20.85
CA GLU A 427 3.93 -25.61 21.09
C GLU A 427 5.15 -26.46 20.68
N GLY A 428 6.08 -25.85 19.94
CA GLY A 428 7.30 -26.53 19.49
C GLY A 428 7.67 -26.18 18.05
N ASN A 429 8.60 -26.95 17.50
CA ASN A 429 8.98 -26.86 16.09
C ASN A 429 8.07 -27.75 15.26
N SER A 430 8.13 -27.59 13.93
CA SER A 430 7.49 -28.51 12.99
C SER A 430 7.89 -29.96 13.25
N PRO A 431 6.93 -30.86 13.49
CA PRO A 431 7.24 -32.24 13.84
C PRO A 431 7.55 -33.06 12.59
N GLU A 432 8.45 -34.04 12.71
CA GLU A 432 8.65 -35.04 11.65
C GLU A 432 7.49 -36.03 11.59
N ASP A 433 7.05 -36.51 12.76
CA ASP A 433 5.93 -37.43 12.89
C ASP A 433 4.60 -36.70 13.11
N LEU A 434 3.51 -37.29 12.64
CA LEU A 434 2.16 -36.78 12.84
C LEU A 434 1.77 -36.69 14.33
N ILE A 435 1.51 -35.47 14.79
CA ILE A 435 0.93 -35.21 16.11
C ILE A 435 -0.55 -34.89 15.94
N ARG A 436 -1.43 -35.59 16.68
CA ARG A 436 -2.88 -35.36 16.67
C ARG A 436 -3.39 -34.93 18.04
N LYS A 437 -4.30 -33.96 18.05
CA LYS A 437 -5.18 -33.66 19.18
C LYS A 437 -6.54 -34.26 18.89
N SER A 438 -6.99 -35.18 19.74
CA SER A 438 -8.32 -35.77 19.66
C SER A 438 -9.40 -34.69 19.76
N PRO A 439 -10.58 -34.89 19.14
CA PRO A 439 -11.71 -33.97 19.27
C PRO A 439 -11.95 -33.60 20.72
N SER A 440 -11.79 -32.32 21.03
CA SER A 440 -11.89 -31.75 22.37
C SER A 440 -12.75 -30.50 22.32
N VAL A 441 -13.41 -30.20 23.43
CA VAL A 441 -14.26 -29.02 23.56
C VAL A 441 -13.57 -28.02 24.46
N VAL A 442 -13.49 -26.77 24.01
CA VAL A 442 -13.01 -25.64 24.81
C VAL A 442 -14.10 -24.59 24.95
N GLU A 443 -14.22 -24.03 26.15
CA GLU A 443 -15.05 -22.86 26.41
C GLU A 443 -14.15 -21.63 26.36
N LEU A 444 -14.42 -20.73 25.43
CA LEU A 444 -13.68 -19.49 25.26
C LEU A 444 -14.59 -18.30 25.55
N LYS A 445 -14.06 -17.32 26.27
CA LYS A 445 -14.73 -16.04 26.42
C LYS A 445 -14.68 -15.27 25.09
N ALA A 446 -15.82 -14.91 24.52
CA ALA A 446 -15.88 -14.23 23.22
C ALA A 446 -16.89 -13.08 23.21
N HIS A 447 -16.61 -12.08 22.38
CA HIS A 447 -17.65 -11.16 21.94
C HIS A 447 -18.49 -11.84 20.87
N THR A 448 -19.80 -11.85 21.09
CA THR A 448 -20.81 -12.45 20.22
C THR A 448 -21.75 -11.38 19.66
N PHE A 449 -22.47 -11.70 18.58
CA PHE A 449 -23.46 -10.82 17.96
C PHE A 449 -24.58 -11.61 17.28
N ASP A 450 -25.72 -10.95 17.07
CA ASP A 450 -26.79 -11.45 16.21
C ASP A 450 -26.56 -10.97 14.78
N TRP A 451 -26.63 -11.88 13.81
CA TRP A 451 -26.56 -11.52 12.40
C TRP A 451 -27.97 -11.39 11.85
N TRP A 452 -28.42 -10.16 11.61
CA TRP A 452 -29.74 -9.89 11.05
C TRP A 452 -29.65 -9.74 9.53
N ILE A 453 -30.23 -10.70 8.81
CA ILE A 453 -30.23 -10.77 7.35
C ILE A 453 -31.62 -10.33 6.84
N PRO A 454 -31.70 -9.33 5.94
CA PRO A 454 -32.97 -8.91 5.37
C PRO A 454 -33.57 -9.97 4.46
N LEU A 455 -34.79 -10.39 4.78
CA LEU A 455 -35.65 -11.11 3.85
C LEU A 455 -36.23 -10.11 2.87
N LYS A 456 -35.66 -10.07 1.66
CA LYS A 456 -36.30 -9.39 0.53
C LYS A 456 -37.65 -10.08 0.28
N PRO A 457 -38.78 -9.35 0.17
CA PRO A 457 -40.06 -9.96 -0.10
C PRO A 457 -39.98 -10.77 -1.41
N ALA A 458 -40.67 -11.91 -1.47
CA ALA A 458 -40.70 -12.82 -2.61
C ALA A 458 -41.32 -12.23 -3.91
N PHE A 459 -41.47 -10.91 -4.00
CA PHE A 459 -41.92 -10.22 -5.20
C PHE A 459 -40.71 -9.82 -6.05
N GLY A 460 -40.26 -10.80 -6.85
CA GLY A 460 -39.20 -10.62 -7.84
C GLY A 460 -38.82 -11.90 -8.62
N VAL A 461 -39.67 -12.94 -8.66
CA VAL A 461 -39.38 -14.22 -9.34
C VAL A 461 -39.20 -14.06 -10.87
N TRP A 462 -39.46 -12.89 -11.44
CA TRP A 462 -39.31 -12.63 -12.88
C TRP A 462 -37.98 -11.99 -13.30
N ASP A 463 -37.23 -11.35 -12.40
CA ASP A 463 -35.98 -10.66 -12.77
C ASP A 463 -34.72 -11.52 -12.60
N ASP A 464 -34.68 -12.41 -11.60
CA ASP A 464 -33.53 -13.31 -11.42
C ASP A 464 -33.55 -14.50 -12.40
N LEU A 465 -34.74 -15.00 -12.77
CA LEU A 465 -34.85 -16.06 -13.77
C LEU A 465 -34.42 -15.58 -15.16
N ARG A 466 -34.64 -14.31 -15.51
CA ARG A 466 -34.16 -13.73 -16.77
C ARG A 466 -32.66 -13.49 -16.78
N LYS A 467 -32.07 -13.04 -15.66
CA LYS A 467 -30.61 -12.89 -15.55
C LYS A 467 -29.90 -14.24 -15.60
N VAL A 468 -30.39 -15.22 -14.84
CA VAL A 468 -29.84 -16.59 -14.85
C VAL A 468 -30.04 -17.25 -16.22
N LYS A 469 -31.20 -17.05 -16.87
CA LYS A 469 -31.46 -17.57 -18.24
C LYS A 469 -30.62 -16.85 -19.29
N ALA A 470 -30.36 -15.54 -19.16
CA ALA A 470 -29.48 -14.79 -20.05
C ALA A 470 -28.01 -15.16 -19.89
N GLU A 471 -27.54 -15.41 -18.66
CA GLU A 471 -26.17 -15.87 -18.40
C GLU A 471 -25.96 -17.31 -18.88
N LEU A 472 -26.92 -18.21 -18.68
CA LEU A 472 -26.86 -19.58 -19.19
C LEU A 472 -27.01 -19.67 -20.72
N ALA A 473 -27.81 -18.79 -21.34
CA ALA A 473 -27.90 -18.67 -22.79
C ALA A 473 -26.61 -18.07 -23.40
N ALA A 474 -26.01 -17.08 -22.74
CA ALA A 474 -24.71 -16.50 -23.13
C ALA A 474 -23.56 -17.51 -23.00
N LEU A 475 -23.67 -18.48 -22.10
CA LEU A 475 -22.74 -19.60 -21.94
C LEU A 475 -23.05 -20.77 -22.89
N GLY A 476 -24.13 -20.70 -23.68
CA GLY A 476 -24.50 -21.69 -24.70
C GLY A 476 -25.21 -22.94 -24.16
N TRP A 477 -25.75 -22.90 -22.94
CA TRP A 477 -26.30 -24.07 -22.22
C TRP A 477 -27.82 -24.26 -22.36
N MET A 478 -28.54 -23.43 -23.14
CA MET A 478 -29.98 -23.61 -23.41
C MET A 478 -30.32 -23.53 -24.90
N GLY A 479 -31.18 -24.43 -25.36
CA GLY A 479 -31.98 -24.33 -26.59
C GLY A 479 -33.46 -24.04 -26.25
N ASP A 480 -34.21 -23.53 -27.21
CA ASP A 480 -35.51 -22.83 -27.07
C ASP A 480 -36.74 -23.65 -26.59
N ASP A 481 -36.61 -24.85 -26.01
CA ASP A 481 -37.77 -25.64 -25.59
C ASP A 481 -38.16 -25.48 -24.10
N GLU A 482 -39.38 -24.99 -23.88
CA GLU A 482 -40.04 -24.84 -22.58
C GLU A 482 -40.53 -26.19 -22.05
N SER A 483 -39.69 -26.94 -21.34
CA SER A 483 -40.18 -27.83 -20.28
C SER A 483 -39.07 -28.15 -19.28
N TRP A 484 -39.20 -27.68 -18.04
CA TRP A 484 -38.40 -28.19 -16.93
C TRP A 484 -39.32 -28.74 -15.84
N ASN A 485 -39.36 -30.07 -15.74
CA ASN A 485 -39.67 -30.76 -14.49
C ASN A 485 -38.36 -30.87 -13.71
N ALA A 486 -38.15 -30.00 -12.73
CA ALA A 486 -37.00 -30.11 -11.82
C ALA A 486 -37.27 -31.22 -10.80
N THR A 487 -36.56 -32.34 -10.93
CA THR A 487 -36.39 -33.30 -9.82
C THR A 487 -35.17 -32.84 -9.01
N ALA A 488 -35.38 -32.57 -7.72
CA ALA A 488 -34.32 -32.24 -6.77
C ALA A 488 -33.39 -33.46 -6.55
N GLY A 489 -32.07 -33.23 -6.45
CA GLY A 489 -31.15 -34.23 -5.89
C GLY A 489 -29.83 -34.53 -6.61
N GLY A 490 -29.17 -33.57 -7.27
CA GLY A 490 -27.81 -33.77 -7.80
C GLY A 490 -26.73 -33.15 -6.89
N PRO A 491 -25.74 -33.91 -6.40
CA PRO A 491 -24.65 -33.35 -5.58
C PRO A 491 -23.64 -32.59 -6.45
N ALA A 492 -23.24 -31.39 -5.99
CA ALA A 492 -22.12 -30.65 -6.56
C ALA A 492 -20.81 -31.18 -5.95
N VAL A 493 -19.93 -31.75 -6.78
CA VAL A 493 -18.58 -32.17 -6.36
C VAL A 493 -17.64 -30.97 -6.52
N LEU A 494 -17.12 -30.46 -5.41
CA LEU A 494 -16.05 -29.47 -5.42
C LEU A 494 -14.68 -30.18 -5.43
N PRO A 495 -13.74 -29.79 -6.31
CA PRO A 495 -12.36 -30.23 -6.20
C PRO A 495 -11.70 -29.46 -5.04
N LEU A 496 -11.52 -30.13 -3.90
CA LEU A 496 -10.71 -29.64 -2.78
C LEU A 496 -9.23 -29.79 -3.15
N ALA A 497 -8.55 -28.69 -3.47
CA ALA A 497 -7.10 -28.70 -3.65
C ALA A 497 -6.40 -28.84 -2.28
N GLY A 498 -5.47 -29.79 -2.15
CA GLY A 498 -4.56 -29.88 -0.99
C GLY A 498 -4.88 -30.93 0.08
N PHE A 499 -5.90 -31.76 -0.12
CA PHE A 499 -6.20 -32.88 0.79
C PHE A 499 -5.89 -34.23 0.11
N GLN A 500 -5.05 -35.05 0.73
CA GLN A 500 -4.91 -36.47 0.36
C GLN A 500 -6.12 -37.24 0.90
N SER A 501 -6.68 -38.10 0.05
CA SER A 501 -7.98 -38.72 0.28
C SER A 501 -8.01 -39.66 1.49
N SER A 502 -6.88 -40.21 1.93
CA SER A 502 -6.83 -41.28 2.93
C SER A 502 -7.11 -40.87 4.38
N ASP A 503 -6.93 -39.60 4.77
CA ASP A 503 -7.23 -39.13 6.14
C ASP A 503 -8.59 -38.42 6.26
N LEU A 504 -9.23 -38.07 5.14
CA LEU A 504 -10.55 -37.44 5.12
C LEU A 504 -11.71 -38.45 5.13
N PHE A 505 -11.46 -39.72 4.81
CA PHE A 505 -12.55 -40.68 4.59
C PHE A 505 -13.38 -40.97 5.84
N ASP A 506 -12.85 -40.76 7.05
CA ASP A 506 -13.62 -40.91 8.29
C ASP A 506 -14.16 -39.58 8.87
N GLU A 507 -13.53 -38.42 8.57
CA GLU A 507 -13.98 -37.11 9.09
C GLU A 507 -14.93 -36.36 8.14
N VAL A 508 -14.96 -36.72 6.84
CA VAL A 508 -15.74 -36.01 5.80
C VAL A 508 -16.72 -36.90 5.01
N ALA A 509 -17.00 -38.09 5.54
CA ALA A 509 -18.15 -38.89 5.10
C ALA A 509 -19.52 -38.30 5.57
N PRO A 510 -19.76 -36.98 5.43
CA PRO A 510 -21.05 -36.53 4.91
C PRO A 510 -20.93 -35.31 3.98
N HIS A 511 -20.18 -35.40 2.87
CA HIS A 511 -20.19 -34.37 1.81
C HIS A 511 -21.56 -34.13 1.12
N LEU A 512 -22.62 -34.85 1.52
CA LEU A 512 -23.97 -34.73 0.95
C LEU A 512 -24.89 -33.74 1.69
N ALA A 513 -24.50 -33.20 2.87
CA ALA A 513 -25.41 -32.43 3.73
C ALA A 513 -24.94 -31.02 4.15
N TRP A 514 -23.74 -30.57 3.72
CA TRP A 514 -23.16 -29.30 4.14
C TRP A 514 -23.11 -28.29 2.98
N GLU A 515 -23.57 -27.08 3.23
CA GLU A 515 -23.52 -25.95 2.29
C GLU A 515 -22.28 -25.08 2.53
N PRO A 516 -21.79 -24.32 1.53
CA PRO A 516 -20.76 -23.33 1.75
C PRO A 516 -21.20 -22.26 2.77
N GLY A 517 -20.36 -21.99 3.76
CA GLY A 517 -20.54 -20.89 4.71
C GLY A 517 -20.01 -19.57 4.13
N ARG A 518 -20.83 -18.52 4.13
CA ARG A 518 -20.38 -17.16 3.76
C ARG A 518 -19.89 -16.38 4.98
N LYS A 519 -18.81 -15.61 4.81
CA LYS A 519 -18.23 -14.72 5.83
C LYS A 519 -18.85 -13.32 5.84
N ASP A 520 -19.71 -13.02 4.86
CA ASP A 520 -20.14 -11.69 4.45
C ASP A 520 -21.60 -11.70 3.97
N TRP A 521 -22.50 -12.35 4.71
CA TRP A 521 -23.93 -12.23 4.41
C TRP A 521 -24.36 -10.76 4.46
N GLU A 522 -25.03 -10.29 3.40
CA GLU A 522 -25.68 -8.98 3.38
C GLU A 522 -26.61 -8.87 4.60
N GLY A 523 -26.21 -8.11 5.63
CA GLY A 523 -26.89 -8.10 6.90
C GLY A 523 -26.19 -7.21 7.93
N GLN A 524 -26.84 -7.01 9.08
CA GLN A 524 -26.35 -6.14 10.14
C GLN A 524 -25.98 -6.97 11.38
N ARG A 525 -24.80 -6.72 11.94
CA ARG A 525 -24.37 -7.30 13.23
C ARG A 525 -24.98 -6.47 14.37
N ARG A 526 -25.85 -7.08 15.16
CA ARG A 526 -26.67 -6.43 16.19
C ARG A 526 -26.46 -7.07 17.56
N GLU A 527 -26.86 -6.33 18.58
CA GLU A 527 -26.84 -6.74 19.99
C GLU A 527 -25.53 -7.41 20.44
N PRO A 528 -24.37 -6.78 20.21
CA PRO A 528 -23.12 -7.43 20.56
C PRO A 528 -23.00 -7.57 22.08
N LYS A 529 -22.59 -8.73 22.56
CA LYS A 529 -22.44 -9.06 23.99
C LYS A 529 -21.19 -9.89 24.21
N GLU A 530 -20.76 -10.00 25.46
CA GLU A 530 -19.69 -10.88 25.87
C GLU A 530 -20.31 -12.15 26.48
N GLU A 531 -19.96 -13.32 25.95
CA GLU A 531 -20.52 -14.61 26.35
C GLU A 531 -19.44 -15.70 26.30
N MET A 532 -19.63 -16.79 27.05
CA MET A 532 -18.80 -17.99 26.89
C MET A 532 -19.31 -18.78 25.68
N VAL A 533 -18.41 -19.13 24.77
CA VAL A 533 -18.73 -19.93 23.59
C VAL A 533 -17.96 -21.24 23.61
N GLU A 534 -18.70 -22.30 23.32
CA GLU A 534 -18.17 -23.66 23.17
C GLU A 534 -17.68 -23.87 21.73
N VAL A 535 -16.41 -24.24 21.60
CA VAL A 535 -15.74 -24.60 20.33
C VAL A 535 -15.22 -26.02 20.46
N GLU A 536 -15.74 -26.92 19.63
CA GLU A 536 -15.14 -28.24 19.46
C GLU A 536 -14.01 -28.11 18.42
N TYR A 537 -12.85 -28.67 18.72
CA TYR A 537 -11.71 -28.66 17.81
C TYR A 537 -11.06 -30.04 17.69
N SER A 538 -10.57 -30.34 16.49
CA SER A 538 -9.57 -31.37 16.23
C SER A 538 -8.41 -30.73 15.46
N ALA A 539 -7.18 -31.17 15.74
CA ALA A 539 -6.00 -30.60 15.11
C ALA A 539 -4.95 -31.66 14.83
N SER A 540 -4.28 -31.55 13.69
CA SER A 540 -3.17 -32.39 13.30
C SER A 540 -2.03 -31.55 12.75
N TRP A 541 -0.80 -31.95 13.07
CA TRP A 541 0.42 -31.31 12.59
C TRP A 541 1.43 -32.38 12.22
N GLU A 542 1.83 -32.38 10.96
CA GLU A 542 2.79 -33.33 10.38
C GLU A 542 3.65 -32.57 9.37
N GLU A 543 4.97 -32.72 9.49
CA GLU A 543 5.95 -31.97 8.73
C GLU A 543 5.65 -30.46 8.75
N ASP A 544 5.36 -29.88 7.58
CA ASP A 544 5.02 -28.47 7.44
C ASP A 544 3.52 -28.19 7.47
N SER A 545 2.66 -29.21 7.48
CA SER A 545 1.22 -29.09 7.31
C SER A 545 0.48 -29.14 8.65
N LEU A 546 -0.02 -27.98 9.09
CA LEU A 546 -0.95 -27.85 10.21
C LEU A 546 -2.39 -27.78 9.70
N ARG A 547 -3.25 -28.67 10.20
CA ARG A 547 -4.69 -28.70 9.91
C ARG A 547 -5.48 -28.58 11.20
N VAL A 548 -6.43 -27.65 11.22
CA VAL A 548 -7.31 -27.44 12.36
C VAL A 548 -8.76 -27.45 11.87
N SER A 549 -9.58 -28.30 12.47
CA SER A 549 -11.01 -28.39 12.27
C SER A 549 -11.70 -27.82 13.49
N LEU A 550 -12.62 -26.88 13.29
CA LEU A 550 -13.37 -26.22 14.35
C LEU A 550 -14.87 -26.36 14.09
N ARG A 551 -15.63 -26.72 15.12
CA ARG A 551 -17.09 -26.82 15.08
C ARG A 551 -17.70 -25.97 16.18
N ASN A 552 -18.81 -25.30 15.87
CA ASN A 552 -19.55 -24.55 16.88
C ASN A 552 -20.70 -25.40 17.47
N LYS A 553 -21.16 -24.99 18.64
CA LYS A 553 -22.49 -25.35 19.13
C LYS A 553 -23.55 -24.44 18.48
N PRO A 554 -24.60 -24.98 17.84
CA PRO A 554 -25.65 -24.16 17.18
C PRO A 554 -26.42 -23.21 18.12
N SER A 555 -26.42 -23.50 19.42
CA SER A 555 -27.03 -22.61 20.43
C SER A 555 -26.20 -21.35 20.69
N ASN A 556 -24.91 -21.33 20.33
CA ASN A 556 -24.07 -20.16 20.51
C ASN A 556 -24.40 -19.11 19.47
N ARG A 557 -24.36 -17.83 19.87
CA ARG A 557 -24.49 -16.68 18.97
C ARG A 557 -23.28 -16.62 18.02
N ASN A 558 -23.28 -15.70 17.07
CA ASN A 558 -22.18 -15.59 16.12
C ASN A 558 -20.96 -14.95 16.78
N TYR A 559 -19.76 -15.46 16.51
CA TYR A 559 -18.50 -14.93 17.03
C TYR A 559 -17.35 -15.15 16.05
N VAL A 560 -16.19 -14.57 16.35
CA VAL A 560 -14.96 -14.77 15.58
C VAL A 560 -13.88 -15.32 16.49
N VAL A 561 -13.28 -16.44 16.09
CA VAL A 561 -12.09 -17.02 16.71
C VAL A 561 -10.94 -16.93 15.71
N TYR A 562 -9.74 -16.62 16.19
CA TYR A 562 -8.55 -16.55 15.37
C TYR A 562 -7.69 -17.77 15.64
N LEU A 563 -7.31 -18.49 14.59
CA LEU A 563 -6.16 -19.39 14.68
C LEU A 563 -4.90 -18.54 14.55
N VAL A 564 -4.12 -18.44 15.63
CA VAL A 564 -2.90 -17.64 15.69
C VAL A 564 -1.71 -18.56 15.76
N VAL A 565 -0.78 -18.37 14.83
CA VAL A 565 0.56 -18.96 14.91
C VAL A 565 1.53 -17.86 15.31
N GLU A 566 2.08 -17.98 16.51
CA GLU A 566 3.14 -17.11 17.02
C GLU A 566 4.49 -17.73 16.66
N GLU A 567 5.29 -17.03 15.85
CA GLU A 567 6.65 -17.40 15.48
C GLU A 567 7.64 -16.52 16.25
N LYS A 568 8.58 -17.13 16.97
CA LYS A 568 9.66 -16.39 17.62
C LYS A 568 10.87 -16.28 16.68
N LEU A 569 11.26 -15.06 16.34
CA LEU A 569 12.46 -14.75 15.56
C LEU A 569 13.74 -14.91 16.40
N VAL A 570 14.90 -14.95 15.75
CA VAL A 570 16.22 -15.04 16.41
C VAL A 570 16.48 -13.85 17.34
N SER A 571 15.99 -12.66 16.98
CA SER A 571 16.08 -11.46 17.82
C SER A 571 15.23 -11.51 19.09
N GLY A 572 14.28 -12.45 19.18
CA GLY A 572 13.30 -12.54 20.25
C GLY A 572 11.96 -11.86 19.94
N THR A 573 11.87 -11.09 18.84
CA THR A 573 10.59 -10.57 18.32
C THR A 573 9.63 -11.72 18.02
N VAL A 574 8.35 -11.54 18.31
CA VAL A 574 7.31 -12.55 18.01
C VAL A 574 6.41 -12.04 16.89
N ILE A 575 6.32 -12.77 15.78
CA ILE A 575 5.40 -12.48 14.68
C ILE A 575 4.13 -13.28 14.88
N HIS A 576 2.98 -12.67 14.63
CA HIS A 576 1.67 -13.32 14.72
C HIS A 576 1.09 -13.49 13.31
N THR A 577 0.90 -14.72 12.88
CA THR A 577 0.11 -15.05 11.68
C THR A 577 -1.27 -15.49 12.13
N ALA A 578 -2.29 -14.65 11.92
CA ALA A 578 -3.65 -14.89 12.40
C ALA A 578 -4.64 -15.12 11.27
N ALA A 579 -5.38 -16.24 11.33
CA ALA A 579 -6.45 -16.58 10.39
C ALA A 579 -7.83 -16.40 11.06
N PRO A 580 -8.68 -15.46 10.61
CA PRO A 580 -10.00 -15.25 11.18
C PRO A 580 -10.99 -16.35 10.76
N VAL A 581 -11.60 -17.00 11.75
CA VAL A 581 -12.64 -18.00 11.58
C VAL A 581 -13.96 -17.44 12.10
N HIS A 582 -14.89 -17.18 11.17
CA HIS A 582 -16.22 -16.67 11.49
C HIS A 582 -17.16 -17.83 11.81
N MET A 583 -17.56 -17.96 13.07
CA MET A 583 -18.48 -18.99 13.54
C MET A 583 -19.90 -18.41 13.56
N ASN A 584 -20.65 -18.70 12.50
CA ASN A 584 -21.99 -18.14 12.29
C ASN A 584 -23.08 -19.08 12.82
N GLY A 585 -23.10 -19.30 14.14
CA GLY A 585 -24.01 -20.26 14.76
C GLY A 585 -25.50 -19.92 14.67
N GLN A 586 -25.88 -18.65 14.45
CA GLN A 586 -27.28 -18.24 14.38
C GLN A 586 -27.50 -17.15 13.33
N LEU A 587 -28.23 -17.48 12.27
CA LEU A 587 -28.67 -16.50 11.28
C LEU A 587 -30.10 -16.07 11.60
N THR A 588 -30.34 -14.77 11.74
CA THR A 588 -31.69 -14.25 12.00
C THR A 588 -32.21 -13.53 10.76
N PHE A 589 -33.20 -14.12 10.10
CA PHE A 589 -33.84 -13.59 8.92
C PHE A 589 -34.97 -12.64 9.32
N VAL A 590 -34.76 -11.35 9.08
CA VAL A 590 -35.63 -10.26 9.51
C VAL A 590 -36.35 -9.68 8.28
N PRO A 591 -37.67 -9.45 8.31
CA PRO A 591 -38.38 -8.82 7.19
C PRO A 591 -37.78 -7.47 6.81
N GLN A 592 -37.64 -7.19 5.50
CA GLN A 592 -37.17 -5.88 5.02
C GLN A 592 -37.98 -4.71 5.60
N SER A 593 -39.29 -4.90 5.78
CA SER A 593 -40.20 -3.91 6.36
C SER A 593 -39.87 -3.52 7.82
N PHE A 594 -39.09 -4.32 8.54
CA PHE A 594 -38.55 -3.91 9.84
C PHE A 594 -37.44 -2.87 9.67
N PHE A 595 -36.50 -3.11 8.76
CA PHE A 595 -35.40 -2.17 8.48
C PHE A 595 -35.91 -0.86 7.89
N ASP A 596 -36.90 -0.93 6.98
CA ASP A 596 -37.51 0.25 6.38
C ASP A 596 -38.21 1.10 7.45
N ARG A 597 -38.96 0.47 8.37
CA ARG A 597 -39.58 1.17 9.51
C ARG A 597 -38.56 1.77 10.47
N GLU A 598 -37.44 1.08 10.76
CA GLU A 598 -36.34 1.65 11.54
C GLU A 598 -35.76 2.90 10.86
N GLN A 599 -35.55 2.83 9.54
CA GLN A 599 -34.99 3.93 8.76
C GLN A 599 -35.94 5.13 8.70
N GLU A 600 -37.23 4.90 8.40
CA GLU A 600 -38.26 5.93 8.41
C GLU A 600 -38.39 6.59 9.78
N ALA A 601 -38.37 5.81 10.87
CA ALA A 601 -38.44 6.33 12.23
C ALA A 601 -37.26 7.25 12.55
N ARG A 602 -36.05 6.89 12.12
CA ARG A 602 -34.85 7.73 12.29
C ARG A 602 -34.93 9.00 11.44
N GLN A 603 -35.35 8.88 10.18
CA GLN A 603 -35.55 10.04 9.31
C GLN A 603 -36.59 11.02 9.88
N LYS A 604 -37.73 10.51 10.38
CA LYS A 604 -38.75 11.31 11.08
C LYS A 604 -38.18 12.00 12.32
N PHE A 605 -37.39 11.30 13.13
CA PHE A 605 -36.72 11.89 14.29
C PHE A 605 -35.80 13.05 13.88
N PHE A 606 -34.94 12.87 12.86
CA PHE A 606 -34.06 13.95 12.41
C PHE A 606 -34.82 15.10 11.74
N GLY A 607 -35.95 14.84 11.08
CA GLY A 607 -36.87 15.88 10.65
C GLY A 607 -37.37 16.73 11.82
N LYS A 608 -37.79 16.09 12.92
CA LYS A 608 -38.20 16.78 14.16
C LYS A 608 -37.05 17.50 14.88
N VAL A 609 -35.82 17.02 14.75
CA VAL A 609 -34.63 17.75 15.25
C VAL A 609 -34.40 19.04 14.45
N ALA A 610 -34.56 18.99 13.13
CA ALA A 610 -34.48 20.19 12.29
C ALA A 610 -35.58 21.21 12.65
N GLU A 611 -36.80 20.74 12.87
CA GLU A 611 -37.92 21.57 13.32
C GLU A 611 -37.69 22.16 14.72
N PHE A 612 -37.19 21.37 15.67
CA PHE A 612 -36.78 21.86 16.98
C PHE A 612 -35.74 22.96 16.87
N ASN A 613 -34.72 22.78 16.03
CA ASN A 613 -33.67 23.78 15.85
C ASN A 613 -34.22 25.09 15.27
N GLN A 614 -35.15 25.01 14.32
CA GLN A 614 -35.84 26.19 13.78
C GLN A 614 -36.62 26.92 14.88
N ARG A 615 -37.53 26.22 15.58
CA ARG A 615 -38.34 26.82 16.66
C ARG A 615 -37.49 27.29 17.86
N PHE A 616 -36.37 26.62 18.13
CA PHE A 616 -35.41 27.03 19.15
C PHE A 616 -34.69 28.32 18.77
N SER A 617 -34.27 28.47 17.51
CA SER A 617 -33.63 29.69 17.02
C SER A 617 -34.57 30.90 17.00
N GLU A 618 -35.88 30.68 16.94
CA GLU A 618 -36.91 31.73 17.02
C GLU A 618 -37.24 32.14 18.47
N SER A 619 -36.98 31.25 19.46
CA SER A 619 -37.36 31.46 20.87
C SER A 619 -36.21 31.83 21.81
N ALA A 620 -34.96 31.65 21.39
CA ALA A 620 -33.77 32.01 22.16
C ALA A 620 -32.72 32.72 21.29
N GLU A 621 -32.13 33.84 21.76
CA GLU A 621 -31.01 34.48 21.08
C GLU A 621 -29.83 33.49 20.96
N PRO A 622 -29.36 33.15 19.74
CA PRO A 622 -28.33 32.14 19.56
C PRO A 622 -26.99 32.60 20.14
N GLY A 623 -26.47 31.86 21.13
CA GLY A 623 -25.07 32.00 21.56
C GLY A 623 -24.08 31.42 20.52
N PRO A 624 -22.80 31.83 20.55
CA PRO A 624 -21.81 31.51 19.51
C PRO A 624 -21.42 30.02 19.39
N ILE A 625 -21.91 29.14 20.28
CA ILE A 625 -21.73 27.69 20.18
C ILE A 625 -23.07 27.04 20.53
N ASN A 626 -23.82 26.58 19.51
CA ASN A 626 -25.08 25.87 19.71
C ASN A 626 -24.78 24.36 19.77
N PRO A 627 -24.77 23.72 20.97
CA PRO A 627 -24.23 22.38 21.17
C PRO A 627 -24.97 21.28 20.41
N ILE A 628 -26.24 21.51 20.04
CA ILE A 628 -27.11 20.55 19.34
C ILE A 628 -26.70 20.39 17.87
N LEU A 629 -26.38 21.49 17.17
CA LEU A 629 -26.01 21.49 15.75
C LEU A 629 -24.56 21.03 15.52
N THR A 630 -23.63 21.38 16.42
CA THR A 630 -22.23 20.91 16.36
C THR A 630 -22.10 19.40 16.60
N ALA A 631 -23.15 18.75 17.11
CA ALA A 631 -23.17 17.32 17.43
C ALA A 631 -23.67 16.41 16.29
N ILE A 632 -24.07 16.95 15.14
CA ILE A 632 -24.63 16.16 14.02
C ILE A 632 -23.76 16.37 12.77
N ARG A 633 -23.04 15.33 12.32
CA ARG A 633 -22.40 15.32 10.99
C ARG A 633 -23.34 14.66 9.97
N PRO A 634 -23.19 14.93 8.65
CA PRO A 634 -24.05 14.32 7.63
C PRO A 634 -24.13 12.78 7.67
N GLY A 635 -23.04 12.09 8.09
CA GLY A 635 -23.01 10.64 8.27
C GLY A 635 -23.58 10.11 9.60
N ASP A 636 -24.00 11.01 10.51
CA ASP A 636 -24.52 10.66 11.84
C ASP A 636 -26.05 10.54 11.87
N VAL A 637 -26.74 10.96 10.79
CA VAL A 637 -28.21 11.01 10.64
C VAL A 637 -28.88 9.62 10.62
N LEU A 638 -28.11 8.54 10.58
CA LEU A 638 -28.62 7.16 10.62
C LEU A 638 -28.17 6.41 11.89
N ARG A 639 -27.47 7.07 12.81
CA ARG A 639 -26.82 6.44 13.96
C ARG A 639 -27.62 6.58 15.26
N THR A 640 -27.89 5.47 15.95
CA THR A 640 -28.69 5.44 17.20
C THR A 640 -28.07 6.25 18.34
N ASP A 641 -26.74 6.22 18.49
CA ASP A 641 -25.98 6.95 19.52
C ASP A 641 -26.12 8.47 19.36
N THR A 642 -26.08 8.95 18.11
CA THR A 642 -26.34 10.36 17.79
C THR A 642 -27.78 10.74 18.15
N VAL A 643 -28.75 9.89 17.81
CA VAL A 643 -30.17 10.11 18.10
C VAL A 643 -30.42 10.24 19.61
N VAL A 644 -29.84 9.35 20.43
CA VAL A 644 -29.96 9.40 21.90
C VAL A 644 -29.26 10.64 22.47
N ARG A 645 -28.03 10.95 22.00
CA ARG A 645 -27.28 12.14 22.44
C ARG A 645 -28.02 13.44 22.11
N VAL A 646 -28.51 13.58 20.89
CA VAL A 646 -29.25 14.75 20.42
C VAL A 646 -30.54 14.91 21.20
N SER A 647 -31.30 13.82 21.42
CA SER A 647 -32.51 13.82 22.25
C SER A 647 -32.23 14.27 23.69
N ALA A 648 -31.15 13.78 24.30
CA ALA A 648 -30.73 14.19 25.65
C ALA A 648 -30.39 15.70 25.70
N LEU A 649 -29.65 16.21 24.72
CA LEU A 649 -29.30 17.63 24.62
C LEU A 649 -30.53 18.52 24.40
N MET A 650 -31.48 18.11 23.54
CA MET A 650 -32.72 18.86 23.34
C MET A 650 -33.53 18.97 24.64
N LYS A 651 -33.62 17.87 25.39
CA LYS A 651 -34.33 17.82 26.68
C LYS A 651 -33.64 18.66 27.75
N GLU A 652 -32.31 18.71 27.75
CA GLU A 652 -31.53 19.53 28.69
C GLU A 652 -31.69 21.03 28.41
N HIS A 653 -31.62 21.44 27.15
CA HIS A 653 -31.62 22.85 26.77
C HIS A 653 -33.01 23.49 26.70
N GLN A 654 -34.03 22.79 26.18
CA GLN A 654 -35.41 23.29 26.12
C GLN A 654 -36.42 22.14 26.32
N PRO A 655 -36.68 21.74 27.58
CA PRO A 655 -37.56 20.61 27.88
C PRO A 655 -39.01 20.86 27.46
N GLU A 656 -39.49 22.11 27.49
CA GLU A 656 -40.87 22.46 27.12
C GLU A 656 -41.10 22.30 25.61
N LEU A 657 -40.19 22.83 24.78
CA LEU A 657 -40.22 22.69 23.32
C LEU A 657 -40.08 21.21 22.90
N PHE A 658 -39.19 20.48 23.56
CA PHE A 658 -39.02 19.04 23.34
C PHE A 658 -40.32 18.26 23.65
N ASN A 659 -40.98 18.59 24.75
CA ASN A 659 -42.26 17.97 25.14
C ASN A 659 -43.43 18.37 24.20
N GLN A 660 -43.40 19.56 23.59
CA GLN A 660 -44.37 19.96 22.57
C GLN A 660 -44.21 19.11 21.30
N LEU A 661 -42.98 18.95 20.81
CA LEU A 661 -42.66 18.10 19.65
C LEU A 661 -42.97 16.61 19.86
N LEU A 662 -42.96 16.14 21.11
CA LEU A 662 -43.42 14.79 21.47
C LEU A 662 -44.94 14.62 21.39
N ARG A 663 -45.71 15.70 21.57
CA ARG A 663 -47.19 15.70 21.60
C ARG A 663 -47.81 15.98 20.24
N GLU A 664 -47.06 16.56 19.30
CA GLU A 664 -47.52 16.81 17.94
C GLU A 664 -47.47 15.52 17.07
N PRO A 665 -48.61 15.05 16.52
CA PRO A 665 -48.57 14.03 15.47
C PRO A 665 -47.82 14.60 14.28
N ALA A 666 -46.99 13.78 13.62
CA ALA A 666 -46.32 14.19 12.39
C ALA A 666 -47.39 14.67 11.40
N GLN A 667 -47.36 15.94 11.02
CA GLN A 667 -48.23 16.43 9.96
C GLN A 667 -47.95 15.61 8.70
N GLN A 668 -48.98 14.90 8.22
CA GLN A 668 -49.02 14.42 6.84
C GLN A 668 -48.94 15.65 5.94
N ASP A 669 -47.98 15.66 5.03
CA ASP A 669 -47.97 16.57 3.89
C ASP A 669 -49.23 16.30 3.05
N ASP A 670 -50.27 17.10 3.27
CA ASP A 670 -51.43 17.16 2.39
C ASP A 670 -51.35 18.43 1.52
N ALA A 671 -51.19 18.17 0.22
CA ALA A 671 -51.94 18.81 -0.86
C ALA A 671 -52.20 20.33 -0.77
N ALA A 672 -51.35 21.12 -1.41
CA ALA A 672 -51.75 22.44 -1.91
C ALA A 672 -50.82 22.96 -3.02
N GLU A 673 -50.94 22.44 -4.25
CA GLU A 673 -50.62 23.26 -5.45
C GLU A 673 -51.27 22.73 -6.74
N VAL A 674 -52.59 22.62 -6.75
CA VAL A 674 -53.37 22.67 -8.00
C VAL A 674 -54.62 23.52 -7.77
N LYS A 675 -54.58 24.75 -8.30
CA LYS A 675 -55.65 25.74 -8.57
C LYS A 675 -55.60 27.04 -7.75
N ALA A 676 -54.97 28.05 -8.35
CA ALA A 676 -55.51 29.38 -8.69
C ALA A 676 -54.31 30.32 -8.95
N ALA A 677 -54.17 31.09 -10.01
CA ALA A 677 -54.97 31.36 -11.20
C ALA A 677 -54.06 32.14 -12.18
N THR A 678 -54.48 32.19 -13.45
CA THR A 678 -54.09 33.16 -14.52
C THR A 678 -52.72 33.06 -15.16
#